data_AF-A0A832HYH1-F1
#
_entry.id   AF-A0A832HYH1-F1
#
_cell.length_a   1.000
_cell.length_b   1.000
_cell.length_c   1.000
_cell.angle_alpha   90.00
_cell.angle_beta   90.00
_cell.angle_gamma   90.00
#
_symmetry.space_group_name_H-M   'P 1'
#
loop_
_entity.id
_entity.type
_entity.pdbx_description
1 polymer ?
#
loop_
_entity_poly.entity_id
_entity_poly.type
_entity_poly.pdbx_seq_one_letter_code
_entity_poly.pdbx_strand_id
1 'polypeptide(L)'
;MKQEMGQHIKSSILIASLLLSVLLIQSTSLSGDPQKTSITKSEITPSEVEKLKQKVGVYMEDKNYNQLINGHGTGLRPPTNEQWNQLPEKTQIVRKIVSTQSVPSSLDLSTTQWFPPIGNQGTEGSCVAWAVGYYTKTFQEAKEHNWDLSGALWEGGYSGHPSAEYQNHIISPDFIYHLINFGTDGGSYFDQAINLVCSIGASSWEKMPYNMNDHTSWPSEEAWREASFYRGASSGYEYMFVETDADVQSLKAWLAAENLAVIAVDANQYSHLTYNDVWTLDNYWFPNVNHANTIVGYDDNLAYYENGQIRYGAFKVANSWGVGSWENVPDGFYWISYATMKLWIGFCMFYHDRIGYEPEILASFRINHEKRAECQITVGVGNESSPLQTKNFDDYISGGSHPFPSNNIVFDVTEFMDSVPSALSQSFFLKVYDGESSTTGTVVSFAVNSQQAFDAPTNTVNGRAVYVHVAMAYTLSIASIGNAVIEAAENTVYFIIPDPSRMARTVAAYDSVASSIIYGMSRNNQIQSFDSNALYVSQGADRGKLLLSNKTVILFGGWCPNWCVNYLQKNNATPIAFVAQTEDGQQHFKFLDTNTSVAKVDILRSSVDFEHEDYFVIMTLKDENDNRVFIFYGFDWKGTWCAGIYFKTMYQSISSYINPYYIFHWVDANGDGIPQTNEVTQV
;
A
#
# COMPACT_ATOMS: atom_id res chain seq x y z
N MET A 1 43.52 26.37 -56.82
CA MET A 1 43.15 26.38 -58.26
C MET A 1 43.78 25.13 -58.87
N LYS A 2 43.10 24.08 -59.30
CA LYS A 2 41.73 23.86 -59.79
C LYS A 2 41.33 22.43 -59.35
N GLN A 3 40.23 22.23 -58.62
CA GLN A 3 38.84 22.06 -59.08
C GLN A 3 38.46 20.57 -59.18
N GLU A 4 37.30 20.27 -58.62
CA GLU A 4 36.71 18.97 -58.26
C GLU A 4 36.34 18.05 -59.44
N MET A 5 36.23 16.75 -59.15
CA MET A 5 35.26 15.76 -59.67
C MET A 5 35.52 14.44 -58.90
N GLY A 6 34.63 13.91 -58.06
CA GLY A 6 33.32 13.29 -58.37
C GLY A 6 33.39 11.78 -58.02
N GLN A 7 33.10 11.43 -56.76
CA GLN A 7 31.93 10.65 -56.27
C GLN A 7 31.95 9.10 -56.38
N HIS A 8 31.70 8.49 -55.21
CA HIS A 8 31.15 7.15 -54.89
C HIS A 8 32.00 5.88 -55.04
N ILE A 9 32.23 5.19 -53.91
CA ILE A 9 31.91 3.76 -53.66
C ILE A 9 31.97 3.48 -52.13
N LYS A 10 31.10 2.56 -51.70
CA LYS A 10 30.68 2.17 -50.35
C LYS A 10 31.65 1.27 -49.58
N SER A 11 31.52 1.36 -48.25
CA SER A 11 31.59 0.29 -47.21
C SER A 11 32.91 -0.45 -46.93
N SER A 12 33.40 -0.28 -45.70
CA SER A 12 33.44 -1.31 -44.63
C SER A 12 34.62 -1.04 -43.68
N ILE A 13 34.36 -0.49 -42.49
CA ILE A 13 35.33 -0.52 -41.38
C ILE A 13 34.60 -1.00 -40.13
N LEU A 14 34.98 -2.21 -39.69
CA LEU A 14 34.71 -2.75 -38.36
C LEU A 14 35.23 -1.77 -37.31
N ILE A 15 34.37 -1.36 -36.38
CA ILE A 15 34.79 -0.83 -35.08
C ILE A 15 34.24 -1.78 -34.04
N ALA A 16 35.15 -2.50 -33.38
CA ALA A 16 34.87 -3.26 -32.18
C ALA A 16 34.59 -2.28 -31.04
N SER A 17 33.36 -2.25 -30.55
CA SER A 17 32.97 -1.57 -29.32
C SER A 17 33.32 -2.48 -28.14
N LEU A 18 34.34 -2.07 -27.38
CA LEU A 18 34.64 -2.58 -26.05
C LEU A 18 33.48 -2.16 -25.13
N LEU A 19 32.58 -3.09 -24.78
CA LEU A 19 31.58 -2.89 -23.73
C LEU A 19 32.28 -2.99 -22.38
N LEU A 20 32.60 -1.83 -21.80
CA LEU A 20 32.93 -1.71 -20.38
C LEU A 20 31.62 -1.88 -19.60
N SER A 21 31.39 -3.06 -19.03
CA SER A 21 30.32 -3.30 -18.07
C SER A 21 30.63 -2.53 -16.79
N VAL A 22 30.03 -1.35 -16.65
CA VAL A 22 29.99 -0.62 -15.38
C VAL A 22 28.97 -1.34 -14.49
N LEU A 23 29.45 -2.05 -13.46
CA LEU A 23 28.59 -2.51 -12.36
C LEU A 23 27.97 -1.28 -11.71
N LEU A 24 26.68 -1.05 -11.95
CA LEU A 24 25.87 -0.14 -11.16
C LEU A 24 25.55 -0.86 -9.84
N ILE A 25 26.29 -0.52 -8.79
CA ILE A 25 25.91 -0.84 -7.41
C ILE A 25 24.74 0.09 -7.08
N GLN A 26 23.52 -0.40 -7.23
CA GLN A 26 22.35 0.27 -6.68
C GLN A 26 22.28 -0.04 -5.18
N SER A 27 22.48 0.98 -4.35
CA SER A 27 22.08 0.93 -2.94
C SER A 27 20.65 1.48 -2.87
N THR A 28 19.70 0.62 -2.50
CA THR A 28 18.33 1.04 -2.24
C THR A 28 18.23 1.46 -0.78
N SER A 29 17.95 2.74 -0.54
CA SER A 29 17.59 3.27 0.78
C SER A 29 16.08 3.29 0.91
N LEU A 30 15.53 2.35 1.67
CA LEU A 30 14.16 2.45 2.20
C LEU A 30 14.24 3.16 3.56
N SER A 31 13.48 4.24 3.70
CA SER A 31 13.40 5.05 4.92
C SER A 31 12.76 4.24 6.05
N GLY A 32 13.44 4.08 7.20
CA GLY A 32 12.76 3.60 8.41
C GLY A 32 13.58 2.85 9.47
N ASP A 33 14.86 2.53 9.28
CA ASP A 33 15.78 2.03 10.33
C ASP A 33 17.20 2.17 9.75
N PRO A 34 18.24 2.67 10.46
CA PRO A 34 19.61 2.54 9.97
C PRO A 34 19.88 1.08 9.57
N GLN A 35 20.06 0.82 8.27
CA GLN A 35 20.24 -0.52 7.72
C GLN A 35 21.23 -1.33 8.58
N LYS A 36 20.71 -2.29 9.37
CA LYS A 36 21.50 -3.18 10.23
C LYS A 36 22.43 -4.08 9.41
N THR A 37 22.21 -4.16 8.09
CA THR A 37 22.96 -4.99 7.15
C THR A 37 23.20 -4.30 5.82
N SER A 38 24.35 -4.57 5.21
CA SER A 38 24.64 -4.31 3.79
C SER A 38 24.54 -5.62 3.00
N ILE A 39 23.78 -5.60 1.90
CA ILE A 39 23.53 -6.78 1.05
C ILE A 39 24.17 -6.56 -0.32
N THR A 40 25.00 -7.50 -0.75
CA THR A 40 25.54 -7.56 -2.12
C THR A 40 24.77 -8.59 -2.93
N LYS A 41 24.28 -8.20 -4.11
CA LYS A 41 23.50 -9.04 -5.02
C LYS A 41 24.15 -9.14 -6.39
N SER A 42 23.80 -10.18 -7.15
CA SER A 42 24.09 -10.26 -8.59
C SER A 42 22.93 -10.89 -9.33
N GLU A 43 22.97 -10.83 -10.66
CA GLU A 43 22.14 -11.68 -11.51
C GLU A 43 22.42 -13.17 -11.20
N ILE A 44 21.38 -13.99 -11.34
CA ILE A 44 21.48 -15.45 -11.25
C ILE A 44 21.93 -16.01 -12.60
N THR A 45 22.91 -16.90 -12.58
CA THR A 45 23.46 -17.51 -13.79
C THR A 45 22.65 -18.73 -14.23
N PRO A 46 22.68 -19.12 -15.51
CA PRO A 46 22.01 -20.34 -15.98
C PRO A 46 22.45 -21.61 -15.23
N SER A 47 23.72 -21.71 -14.83
CA SER A 47 24.22 -22.84 -14.03
C SER A 47 23.63 -22.88 -12.63
N GLU A 48 23.32 -21.72 -12.04
CA GLU A 48 22.70 -21.63 -10.72
C GLU A 48 21.21 -21.95 -10.78
N VAL A 49 20.51 -21.53 -11.85
CA VAL A 49 19.14 -21.98 -12.12
C VAL A 49 19.10 -23.50 -12.23
N GLU A 50 19.98 -24.09 -13.02
CA GLU A 50 20.05 -25.55 -13.17
C GLU A 50 20.38 -26.26 -11.85
N LYS A 51 21.21 -25.64 -10.99
CA LYS A 51 21.50 -26.17 -9.65
C LYS A 51 20.27 -26.16 -8.74
N LEU A 52 19.50 -25.06 -8.71
CA LEU A 52 18.24 -24.98 -7.97
C LEU A 52 17.25 -26.02 -8.50
N LYS A 53 17.13 -26.13 -9.83
CA LYS A 53 16.28 -27.09 -10.51
C LYS A 53 16.64 -28.55 -10.19
N GLN A 54 17.93 -28.87 -10.04
CA GLN A 54 18.37 -30.21 -9.63
C GLN A 54 18.04 -30.51 -8.16
N LYS A 55 18.09 -29.49 -7.29
CA LYS A 55 17.76 -29.63 -5.86
C LYS A 55 16.26 -29.74 -5.61
N VAL A 56 15.47 -28.91 -6.29
CA VAL A 56 14.02 -28.75 -6.05
C VAL A 56 13.19 -29.63 -6.98
N GLY A 57 13.68 -29.89 -8.19
CA GLY A 57 12.99 -30.63 -9.23
C GLY A 57 12.21 -29.73 -10.19
N VAL A 58 11.37 -30.37 -11.01
CA VAL A 58 10.51 -29.73 -12.01
C VAL A 58 9.09 -30.21 -11.80
N TYR A 59 8.13 -29.31 -11.95
CA TYR A 59 6.71 -29.64 -11.94
C TYR A 59 6.40 -30.77 -12.94
N MET A 60 5.60 -31.72 -12.50
CA MET A 60 5.01 -32.77 -13.31
C MET A 60 3.50 -32.63 -13.26
N GLU A 61 2.88 -32.55 -14.44
CA GLU A 61 1.44 -32.54 -14.59
C GLU A 61 0.81 -33.78 -13.92
N ASP A 62 -0.40 -33.62 -13.38
CA ASP A 62 -1.16 -34.65 -12.65
C ASP A 62 -0.52 -35.23 -11.38
N LYS A 63 0.66 -34.76 -10.97
CA LYS A 63 1.25 -35.14 -9.70
C LYS A 63 0.67 -34.28 -8.58
N ASN A 64 0.01 -34.92 -7.61
CA ASN A 64 -0.27 -34.27 -6.34
C ASN A 64 1.02 -34.22 -5.51
N TYR A 65 1.46 -33.01 -5.16
CA TYR A 65 2.62 -32.81 -4.30
C TYR A 65 2.28 -32.82 -2.82
N ASN A 66 0.99 -32.71 -2.43
CA ASN A 66 0.56 -32.97 -1.07
C ASN A 66 0.71 -34.46 -0.72
N GLN A 67 1.81 -34.79 -0.05
CA GLN A 67 2.05 -36.13 0.51
C GLN A 67 1.82 -36.09 2.02
N LEU A 68 1.28 -37.18 2.59
CA LEU A 68 1.14 -37.29 4.03
C LEU A 68 2.35 -38.00 4.64
N ILE A 69 3.09 -37.30 5.50
CA ILE A 69 4.22 -37.82 6.26
C ILE A 69 3.95 -37.60 7.74
N ASN A 70 4.02 -38.66 8.54
CA ASN A 70 3.67 -38.63 9.96
C ASN A 70 2.29 -38.00 10.23
N GLY A 71 1.34 -38.23 9.31
CA GLY A 71 -0.01 -37.68 9.38
C GLY A 71 -0.12 -36.22 8.97
N HIS A 72 0.93 -35.56 8.47
CA HIS A 72 0.89 -34.15 8.07
C HIS A 72 1.14 -33.98 6.58
N GLY A 73 0.50 -32.97 5.98
CA GLY A 73 0.71 -32.62 4.58
C GLY A 73 2.11 -32.07 4.32
N THR A 74 2.62 -32.33 3.13
CA THR A 74 3.87 -31.75 2.61
C THR A 74 3.56 -31.22 1.23
N GLY A 75 3.70 -29.92 0.96
CA GLY A 75 3.21 -29.34 -0.29
C GLY A 75 4.22 -28.46 -1.00
N LEU A 76 5.52 -28.70 -0.83
CA LEU A 76 6.51 -28.00 -1.63
C LEU A 76 6.43 -28.54 -3.06
N ARG A 77 5.84 -27.73 -3.95
CA ARG A 77 5.66 -28.05 -5.35
C ARG A 77 6.74 -27.33 -6.18
N PRO A 78 7.58 -28.03 -6.94
CA PRO A 78 8.61 -27.41 -7.75
C PRO A 78 8.01 -26.54 -8.87
N PRO A 79 8.72 -25.47 -9.29
CA PRO A 79 8.37 -24.71 -10.48
C PRO A 79 8.35 -25.53 -11.78
N THR A 80 7.60 -25.05 -12.77
CA THR A 80 7.64 -25.56 -14.15
C THR A 80 8.96 -25.21 -14.84
N ASN A 81 9.27 -25.88 -15.96
CA ASN A 81 10.41 -25.51 -16.79
C ASN A 81 10.37 -24.05 -17.24
N GLU A 82 9.19 -23.52 -17.56
CA GLU A 82 9.01 -22.14 -17.97
C GLU A 82 9.31 -21.17 -16.82
N GLN A 83 8.79 -21.45 -15.62
CA GLN A 83 9.06 -20.65 -14.43
C GLN A 83 10.57 -20.64 -14.10
N TRP A 84 11.25 -21.79 -14.19
CA TRP A 84 12.70 -21.84 -14.03
C TRP A 84 13.44 -20.99 -15.07
N ASN A 85 13.01 -21.00 -16.33
CA ASN A 85 13.63 -20.20 -17.39
C ASN A 85 13.42 -18.69 -17.20
N GLN A 86 12.31 -18.28 -16.57
CA GLN A 86 12.00 -16.88 -16.26
C GLN A 86 12.70 -16.38 -14.99
N LEU A 87 13.23 -17.27 -14.15
CA LEU A 87 13.81 -16.92 -12.87
C LEU A 87 14.87 -15.80 -12.96
N PRO A 88 15.80 -15.78 -13.94
CA PRO A 88 16.81 -14.72 -14.05
C PRO A 88 16.27 -13.31 -14.31
N GLU A 89 15.05 -13.20 -14.85
CA GLU A 89 14.41 -11.91 -15.13
C GLU A 89 13.62 -11.40 -13.91
N LYS A 90 13.31 -12.29 -12.96
CA LYS A 90 12.41 -12.00 -11.84
C LYS A 90 13.12 -11.78 -10.51
N THR A 91 14.36 -12.23 -10.35
CA THR A 91 15.08 -12.10 -9.07
C THR A 91 16.59 -11.99 -9.24
N GLN A 92 17.22 -11.56 -8.16
CA GLN A 92 18.67 -11.56 -7.99
C GLN A 92 19.06 -12.54 -6.89
N ILE A 93 20.33 -12.93 -6.90
CA ILE A 93 20.90 -13.75 -5.85
C ILE A 93 21.73 -12.92 -4.89
N VAL A 94 21.48 -13.10 -3.60
CA VAL A 94 22.26 -12.52 -2.52
C VAL A 94 23.57 -13.27 -2.40
N ARG A 95 24.67 -12.55 -2.57
CA ARG A 95 26.04 -13.06 -2.55
C ARG A 95 26.69 -12.90 -1.18
N LYS A 96 26.35 -11.83 -0.47
CA LYS A 96 26.97 -11.51 0.81
C LYS A 96 26.06 -10.61 1.61
N ILE A 97 25.97 -10.88 2.90
CA ILE A 97 25.31 -10.03 3.88
C ILE A 97 26.34 -9.68 4.94
N VAL A 98 26.50 -8.39 5.21
CA VAL A 98 27.41 -7.88 6.23
C VAL A 98 26.59 -7.13 7.26
N SER A 99 26.61 -7.59 8.51
CA SER A 99 26.00 -6.84 9.61
C SER A 99 26.86 -5.63 9.96
N THR A 100 26.22 -4.51 10.26
CA THR A 100 26.87 -3.33 10.85
C THR A 100 27.11 -3.49 12.35
N GLN A 101 26.56 -4.56 12.94
CA GLN A 101 26.67 -4.90 14.36
C GLN A 101 27.43 -6.22 14.55
N SER A 102 27.83 -6.51 15.78
CA SER A 102 28.42 -7.81 16.12
C SER A 102 27.37 -8.91 15.99
N VAL A 103 27.65 -9.89 15.13
CA VAL A 103 26.85 -11.11 15.03
C VAL A 103 27.13 -11.99 16.25
N PRO A 104 26.13 -12.30 17.10
CA PRO A 104 26.35 -13.12 18.30
C PRO A 104 26.70 -14.56 17.93
N SER A 105 27.31 -15.31 18.85
CA SER A 105 27.62 -16.73 18.64
C SER A 105 26.39 -17.65 18.71
N SER A 106 25.30 -17.17 19.29
CA SER A 106 24.00 -17.85 19.29
C SER A 106 22.88 -16.82 19.23
N LEU A 107 21.78 -17.18 18.60
CA LEU A 107 20.59 -16.36 18.44
C LEU A 107 19.37 -17.27 18.32
N ASP A 108 18.30 -16.93 19.00
CA ASP A 108 17.04 -17.66 18.94
C ASP A 108 15.85 -16.68 18.83
N LEU A 109 15.45 -16.37 17.60
CA LEU A 109 14.35 -15.43 17.35
C LEU A 109 13.00 -16.02 17.77
N SER A 110 12.88 -17.34 17.95
CA SER A 110 11.63 -17.97 18.41
C SER A 110 11.32 -17.70 19.89
N THR A 111 12.27 -17.14 20.63
CA THR A 111 12.08 -16.71 22.04
C THR A 111 11.73 -15.23 22.18
N THR A 112 11.70 -14.49 21.07
CA THR A 112 11.31 -13.07 21.08
C THR A 112 9.80 -12.94 21.18
N GLN A 113 9.35 -11.77 21.66
CA GLN A 113 7.92 -11.45 21.73
C GLN A 113 7.22 -11.42 20.36
N TRP A 114 7.94 -11.42 19.24
CA TRP A 114 7.34 -11.28 17.91
C TRP A 114 7.10 -12.63 17.21
N PHE A 115 7.61 -13.72 17.76
CA PHE A 115 7.46 -15.03 17.13
C PHE A 115 6.13 -15.68 17.57
N PRO A 116 5.30 -16.18 16.63
CA PRO A 116 4.05 -16.86 16.98
C PRO A 116 4.32 -18.23 17.63
N PRO A 117 3.33 -18.83 18.31
CA PRO A 117 3.47 -20.20 18.82
C PRO A 117 3.71 -21.19 17.67
N ILE A 118 4.31 -22.35 17.95
CA ILE A 118 4.41 -23.40 16.94
C ILE A 118 3.02 -23.91 16.58
N GLY A 119 2.65 -23.79 15.30
CA GLY A 119 1.37 -24.24 14.79
C GLY A 119 1.43 -25.56 14.04
N ASN A 120 0.24 -26.06 13.67
CA ASN A 120 0.07 -27.35 13.01
C ASN A 120 -0.78 -27.19 11.73
N GLN A 121 -0.19 -27.48 10.57
CA GLN A 121 -0.85 -27.45 9.26
C GLN A 121 -1.80 -28.64 9.02
N GLY A 122 -1.76 -29.66 9.89
CA GLY A 122 -2.53 -30.88 9.69
C GLY A 122 -2.24 -31.54 8.35
N THR A 123 -3.28 -31.97 7.65
CA THR A 123 -3.18 -32.75 6.41
C THR A 123 -3.02 -31.93 5.13
N GLU A 124 -3.16 -30.61 5.18
CA GLU A 124 -3.11 -29.78 3.98
C GLU A 124 -1.67 -29.55 3.51
N GLY A 125 -1.46 -29.51 2.20
CA GLY A 125 -0.17 -29.25 1.57
C GLY A 125 0.24 -27.77 1.61
N SER A 126 0.05 -27.07 2.72
CA SER A 126 0.24 -25.62 2.84
C SER A 126 1.55 -25.21 3.53
N CYS A 127 2.52 -26.12 3.70
CA CYS A 127 3.80 -25.85 4.40
C CYS A 127 4.53 -24.59 3.93
N VAL A 128 4.45 -24.23 2.64
CA VAL A 128 5.04 -22.99 2.10
C VAL A 128 4.32 -21.76 2.67
N ALA A 129 2.98 -21.77 2.73
CA ALA A 129 2.20 -20.68 3.30
C ALA A 129 2.40 -20.56 4.82
N TRP A 130 2.64 -21.66 5.51
CA TRP A 130 3.05 -21.65 6.92
C TRP A 130 4.44 -21.01 7.11
N ALA A 131 5.42 -21.40 6.32
CA ALA A 131 6.78 -20.83 6.42
C ALA A 131 6.81 -19.33 6.08
N VAL A 132 6.13 -18.93 5.00
CA VAL A 132 6.11 -17.56 4.48
C VAL A 132 5.13 -16.67 5.25
N GLY A 133 3.87 -17.08 5.41
CA GLY A 133 2.86 -16.27 6.11
C GLY A 133 2.96 -16.41 7.62
N TYR A 134 2.62 -17.60 8.12
CA TYR A 134 2.43 -17.82 9.56
C TYR A 134 3.69 -17.49 10.37
N TYR A 135 4.86 -17.96 9.97
CA TYR A 135 6.10 -17.65 10.69
C TYR A 135 6.74 -16.34 10.24
N THR A 136 7.04 -16.18 8.94
CA THR A 136 7.84 -15.04 8.47
C THR A 136 7.06 -13.73 8.50
N LYS A 137 5.87 -13.68 7.89
CA LYS A 137 5.09 -12.44 7.85
C LYS A 137 4.54 -12.04 9.21
N THR A 138 4.07 -12.97 10.03
CA THR A 138 3.68 -12.66 11.43
C THR A 138 4.84 -12.04 12.21
N PHE A 139 6.04 -12.60 12.12
CA PHE A 139 7.21 -12.06 12.82
C PHE A 139 7.56 -10.64 12.35
N GLN A 140 7.47 -10.39 11.04
CA GLN A 140 7.69 -9.08 10.42
C GLN A 140 6.68 -8.04 10.97
N GLU A 141 5.38 -8.34 10.86
CA GLU A 141 4.30 -7.43 11.29
C GLU A 141 4.29 -7.22 12.81
N ALA A 142 4.50 -8.28 13.59
CA ALA A 142 4.59 -8.18 15.05
C ALA A 142 5.76 -7.30 15.48
N LYS A 143 6.90 -7.37 14.76
CA LYS A 143 8.05 -6.50 15.01
C LYS A 143 7.75 -5.05 14.61
N GLU A 144 7.17 -4.82 13.44
CA GLU A 144 6.82 -3.48 12.95
C GLU A 144 5.85 -2.76 13.90
N HIS A 145 4.78 -3.45 14.30
CA HIS A 145 3.73 -2.88 15.12
C HIS A 145 3.93 -3.09 16.63
N ASN A 146 5.04 -3.73 17.02
CA ASN A 146 5.34 -4.10 18.40
C ASN A 146 4.20 -4.91 19.07
N TRP A 147 3.66 -5.89 18.34
CA TRP A 147 2.73 -6.88 18.89
C TRP A 147 3.49 -7.88 19.75
N ASP A 148 3.08 -8.02 21.01
CA ASP A 148 3.65 -9.00 21.94
C ASP A 148 2.85 -10.31 21.87
N LEU A 149 3.43 -11.31 21.21
CA LEU A 149 2.93 -12.67 21.06
C LEU A 149 3.50 -13.64 22.09
N SER A 150 4.25 -13.18 23.10
CA SER A 150 4.89 -14.08 24.08
C SER A 150 3.90 -14.90 24.93
N GLY A 151 2.65 -14.44 25.03
CA GLY A 151 1.56 -15.18 25.68
C GLY A 151 0.72 -16.04 24.72
N ALA A 152 0.97 -15.99 23.42
CA ALA A 152 0.20 -16.75 22.44
C ALA A 152 0.51 -18.25 22.54
N LEU A 153 -0.54 -19.06 22.57
CA LEU A 153 -0.46 -20.52 22.68
C LEU A 153 -1.13 -21.19 21.48
N TRP A 154 -0.72 -22.41 21.17
CA TRP A 154 -1.45 -23.28 20.26
C TRP A 154 -2.50 -24.08 21.05
N GLU A 155 -3.78 -23.89 20.73
CA GLU A 155 -4.92 -24.50 21.41
C GLU A 155 -5.61 -25.51 20.50
N GLY A 156 -6.27 -26.54 21.06
CA GLY A 156 -7.07 -27.49 20.27
C GLY A 156 -6.29 -28.68 19.67
N GLY A 157 -4.98 -28.78 19.92
CA GLY A 157 -4.18 -29.96 19.55
C GLY A 157 -3.91 -30.05 18.05
N TYR A 158 -4.06 -31.24 17.45
CA TYR A 158 -3.69 -31.48 16.04
C TYR A 158 -4.44 -30.55 15.05
N SER A 159 -5.73 -30.33 15.25
CA SER A 159 -6.56 -29.40 14.43
C SER A 159 -6.77 -28.07 15.14
N GLY A 160 -5.71 -27.59 15.79
CA GLY A 160 -5.73 -26.44 16.66
C GLY A 160 -5.70 -25.09 15.93
N HIS A 161 -5.59 -24.04 16.74
CA HIS A 161 -5.42 -22.65 16.29
C HIS A 161 -4.61 -21.87 17.34
N PRO A 162 -4.05 -20.71 17.00
CA PRO A 162 -3.51 -19.79 17.99
C PRO A 162 -4.62 -19.34 18.95
N SER A 163 -4.28 -19.11 20.21
CA SER A 163 -5.18 -18.57 21.24
C SER A 163 -5.92 -17.32 20.74
N ALA A 164 -7.23 -17.29 20.96
CA ALA A 164 -8.16 -16.37 20.29
C ALA A 164 -7.77 -14.88 20.37
N GLU A 165 -7.21 -14.44 21.50
CA GLU A 165 -6.79 -13.05 21.73
C GLU A 165 -5.62 -12.58 20.84
N TYR A 166 -4.95 -13.49 20.16
CA TYR A 166 -3.81 -13.20 19.28
C TYR A 166 -4.10 -13.44 17.79
N GLN A 167 -5.27 -14.00 17.44
CA GLN A 167 -5.56 -14.38 16.05
C GLN A 167 -5.59 -13.20 15.08
N ASN A 168 -5.88 -11.98 15.56
CA ASN A 168 -5.86 -10.76 14.76
C ASN A 168 -4.42 -10.24 14.48
N HIS A 169 -3.39 -10.83 15.10
CA HIS A 169 -1.98 -10.46 14.94
C HIS A 169 -1.14 -11.56 14.27
N ILE A 170 -1.75 -12.70 13.94
CA ILE A 170 -1.07 -13.86 13.35
C ILE A 170 -1.59 -14.04 11.93
N ILE A 171 -0.69 -14.13 10.95
CA ILE A 171 -1.06 -14.25 9.55
C ILE A 171 -1.61 -15.65 9.24
N SER A 172 -2.68 -15.68 8.45
CA SER A 172 -3.35 -16.90 7.99
C SER A 172 -2.60 -17.59 6.85
N PRO A 173 -2.22 -18.88 7.00
CA PRO A 173 -1.75 -19.68 5.87
C PRO A 173 -2.79 -19.82 4.76
N ASP A 174 -4.08 -19.95 5.08
CA ASP A 174 -5.15 -20.19 4.11
C ASP A 174 -5.37 -19.00 3.20
N PHE A 175 -5.21 -17.77 3.73
CA PHE A 175 -5.25 -16.57 2.89
C PHE A 175 -4.25 -16.67 1.74
N ILE A 176 -3.03 -17.15 2.02
CA ILE A 176 -1.98 -17.29 1.01
C ILE A 176 -2.24 -18.54 0.15
N TYR A 177 -2.46 -19.70 0.78
CA TYR A 177 -2.49 -20.98 0.10
C TYR A 177 -3.65 -21.09 -0.89
N HIS A 178 -4.87 -20.68 -0.50
CA HIS A 178 -6.06 -20.78 -1.36
C HIS A 178 -5.95 -19.91 -2.62
N LEU A 179 -5.09 -18.89 -2.57
CA LEU A 179 -4.86 -17.98 -3.66
C LEU A 179 -3.76 -18.46 -4.61
N ILE A 180 -2.94 -19.46 -4.27
CA ILE A 180 -1.79 -19.90 -5.09
C ILE A 180 -1.72 -21.41 -5.36
N ASN A 181 -2.67 -22.21 -4.87
CA ASN A 181 -2.66 -23.67 -4.96
C ASN A 181 -3.33 -24.24 -6.22
N PHE A 182 -3.70 -23.40 -7.18
CA PHE A 182 -4.33 -23.78 -8.44
C PHE A 182 -5.71 -24.43 -8.26
N GLY A 183 -6.36 -24.17 -7.12
CA GLY A 183 -7.69 -24.66 -6.78
C GLY A 183 -7.72 -26.12 -6.33
N THR A 184 -6.56 -26.67 -5.97
CA THR A 184 -6.42 -28.05 -5.48
C THR A 184 -5.45 -28.07 -4.32
N ASP A 185 -5.58 -29.04 -3.42
CA ASP A 185 -4.57 -29.32 -2.38
C ASP A 185 -3.34 -30.03 -3.00
N GLY A 186 -2.66 -29.32 -3.89
CA GLY A 186 -1.56 -29.78 -4.73
C GLY A 186 -0.21 -29.16 -4.39
N GLY A 187 -0.15 -28.32 -3.36
CA GLY A 187 1.06 -27.60 -2.95
C GLY A 187 1.33 -26.32 -3.73
N SER A 188 2.36 -25.59 -3.31
CA SER A 188 2.82 -24.33 -3.90
C SER A 188 4.34 -24.18 -3.80
N TYR A 189 4.89 -23.10 -4.35
CA TYR A 189 6.30 -22.77 -4.24
C TYR A 189 6.53 -21.40 -3.58
N PHE A 190 7.73 -21.19 -3.05
CA PHE A 190 8.08 -20.00 -2.27
C PHE A 190 7.92 -18.70 -3.05
N ASP A 191 8.27 -18.65 -4.34
CA ASP A 191 8.16 -17.44 -5.15
C ASP A 191 6.70 -16.98 -5.30
N GLN A 192 5.76 -17.91 -5.48
CA GLN A 192 4.33 -17.61 -5.58
C GLN A 192 3.79 -17.05 -4.26
N ALA A 193 4.13 -17.68 -3.13
CA ALA A 193 3.70 -17.23 -1.82
C ALA A 193 4.29 -15.85 -1.48
N ILE A 194 5.59 -15.65 -1.70
CA ILE A 194 6.26 -14.38 -1.42
C ILE A 194 5.76 -13.28 -2.35
N ASN A 195 5.60 -13.54 -3.66
CA ASN A 195 5.06 -12.55 -4.59
C ASN A 195 3.64 -12.15 -4.22
N LEU A 196 2.79 -13.09 -3.78
CA LEU A 196 1.47 -12.77 -3.27
C LEU A 196 1.57 -11.85 -2.05
N VAL A 197 2.39 -12.19 -1.05
CA VAL A 197 2.57 -11.34 0.14
C VAL A 197 3.14 -9.95 -0.22
N CYS A 198 4.06 -9.84 -1.18
CA CYS A 198 4.63 -8.55 -1.59
C CYS A 198 3.66 -7.69 -2.44
N SER A 199 2.80 -8.31 -3.23
CA SER A 199 1.96 -7.60 -4.22
C SER A 199 0.50 -7.43 -3.81
N ILE A 200 -0.04 -8.36 -3.03
CA ILE A 200 -1.39 -8.40 -2.48
C ILE A 200 -1.38 -8.10 -0.98
N GLY A 201 -0.42 -8.70 -0.27
CA GLY A 201 -0.35 -8.72 1.19
C GLY A 201 -0.88 -10.01 1.79
N ALA A 202 -1.13 -10.01 3.10
CA ALA A 202 -1.64 -11.18 3.81
C ALA A 202 -2.62 -10.80 4.92
N SER A 203 -3.63 -11.63 5.19
CA SER A 203 -4.64 -11.36 6.21
C SER A 203 -4.40 -12.19 7.47
N SER A 204 -4.91 -11.71 8.60
CA SER A 204 -4.85 -12.36 9.90
C SER A 204 -5.68 -13.65 9.96
N TRP A 205 -5.34 -14.50 10.91
CA TRP A 205 -6.04 -15.73 11.25
C TRP A 205 -7.48 -15.44 11.67
N GLU A 206 -7.74 -14.31 12.35
CA GLU A 206 -9.09 -13.90 12.73
C GLU A 206 -9.99 -13.70 11.49
N LYS A 207 -9.46 -13.08 10.43
CA LYS A 207 -10.21 -12.75 9.21
C LYS A 207 -10.29 -13.88 8.20
N MET A 208 -9.31 -14.79 8.21
CA MET A 208 -9.32 -16.04 7.44
C MET A 208 -8.80 -17.20 8.31
N PRO A 209 -9.65 -17.81 9.15
CA PRO A 209 -9.23 -18.92 9.99
C PRO A 209 -8.75 -20.12 9.17
N TYR A 210 -7.68 -20.74 9.63
CA TYR A 210 -7.11 -21.94 8.99
C TYR A 210 -8.05 -23.15 9.11
N ASN A 211 -8.26 -23.87 8.02
CA ASN A 211 -9.01 -25.12 8.00
C ASN A 211 -8.39 -26.12 7.02
N MET A 212 -7.64 -27.08 7.55
CA MET A 212 -6.99 -28.15 6.76
C MET A 212 -7.90 -29.00 5.85
N ASN A 213 -9.24 -28.85 5.93
CA ASN A 213 -10.21 -29.54 5.07
C ASN A 213 -10.76 -28.66 3.94
N ASP A 214 -10.43 -27.37 3.89
CA ASP A 214 -10.81 -26.43 2.84
C ASP A 214 -9.56 -25.78 2.27
N HIS A 215 -9.43 -25.80 0.96
CA HIS A 215 -8.29 -25.23 0.24
C HIS A 215 -8.76 -24.39 -0.97
N THR A 216 -10.05 -24.04 -1.05
CA THR A 216 -10.64 -23.46 -2.27
C THR A 216 -11.46 -22.20 -2.03
N SER A 217 -12.01 -22.03 -0.82
CA SER A 217 -12.75 -20.83 -0.45
C SER A 217 -11.86 -19.59 -0.50
N TRP A 218 -12.28 -18.56 -1.22
CA TRP A 218 -11.55 -17.30 -1.25
C TRP A 218 -11.88 -16.40 -0.07
N PRO A 219 -10.96 -15.50 0.33
CA PRO A 219 -11.12 -14.64 1.50
C PRO A 219 -12.35 -13.72 1.44
N SER A 220 -12.82 -13.35 2.64
CA SER A 220 -13.86 -12.32 2.82
C SER A 220 -13.36 -10.94 2.38
N GLU A 221 -14.28 -9.98 2.17
CA GLU A 221 -13.88 -8.61 1.80
C GLU A 221 -13.04 -7.95 2.90
N GLU A 222 -13.33 -8.22 4.16
CA GLU A 222 -12.54 -7.73 5.29
C GLU A 222 -11.11 -8.26 5.25
N ALA A 223 -10.93 -9.54 4.92
CA ALA A 223 -9.61 -10.15 4.79
C ALA A 223 -8.81 -9.55 3.63
N TRP A 224 -9.45 -9.34 2.46
CA TRP A 224 -8.81 -8.65 1.34
C TRP A 224 -8.39 -7.22 1.68
N ARG A 225 -9.25 -6.51 2.42
CA ARG A 225 -8.98 -5.13 2.84
C ARG A 225 -7.83 -5.08 3.85
N GLU A 226 -7.84 -5.96 4.85
CA GLU A 226 -6.76 -6.05 5.83
C GLU A 226 -5.42 -6.41 5.17
N ALA A 227 -5.44 -7.36 4.22
CA ALA A 227 -4.23 -7.78 3.52
C ALA A 227 -3.48 -6.61 2.85
N SER A 228 -4.19 -5.59 2.37
CA SER A 228 -3.55 -4.43 1.74
C SER A 228 -2.59 -3.66 2.65
N PHE A 229 -2.73 -3.75 3.97
CA PHE A 229 -1.82 -3.12 4.93
C PHE A 229 -0.56 -3.96 5.16
N TYR A 230 -0.66 -5.29 5.08
CA TYR A 230 0.41 -6.21 5.42
C TYR A 230 1.14 -6.73 4.18
N ARG A 231 1.70 -5.80 3.38
CA ARG A 231 2.48 -6.12 2.17
C ARG A 231 3.96 -6.34 2.48
N GLY A 232 4.59 -7.27 1.79
CA GLY A 232 6.06 -7.34 1.70
C GLY A 232 6.63 -6.26 0.76
N ALA A 233 7.95 -6.08 0.77
CA ALA A 233 8.64 -5.14 -0.10
C ALA A 233 8.47 -5.50 -1.58
N SER A 234 8.35 -4.49 -2.44
CA SER A 234 8.18 -4.66 -3.89
C SER A 234 9.39 -5.30 -4.60
N SER A 235 10.53 -5.46 -3.92
CA SER A 235 11.67 -6.24 -4.41
C SER A 235 11.39 -7.74 -4.53
N GLY A 236 10.32 -8.23 -3.91
CA GLY A 236 9.90 -9.63 -4.00
C GLY A 236 10.83 -10.59 -3.26
N TYR A 237 10.91 -11.83 -3.77
CA TYR A 237 11.73 -12.90 -3.21
C TYR A 237 13.21 -12.76 -3.61
N GLU A 238 14.08 -13.17 -2.70
CA GLU A 238 15.53 -13.24 -2.90
C GLU A 238 16.02 -14.66 -2.60
N TYR A 239 17.00 -15.12 -3.39
CA TYR A 239 17.71 -16.37 -3.14
C TYR A 239 19.06 -16.10 -2.50
N MET A 240 19.51 -17.03 -1.67
CA MET A 240 20.90 -17.07 -1.21
C MET A 240 21.38 -18.52 -1.20
N PHE A 241 22.50 -18.80 -1.87
CA PHE A 241 23.21 -20.07 -1.69
C PHE A 241 23.93 -20.05 -0.34
N VAL A 242 23.90 -21.18 0.37
CA VAL A 242 24.58 -21.39 1.63
C VAL A 242 25.46 -22.60 1.47
N GLU A 243 26.70 -22.42 0.99
CA GLU A 243 27.57 -23.54 0.57
C GLU A 243 28.97 -23.46 1.17
N THR A 244 29.35 -22.28 1.65
CA THR A 244 30.63 -21.99 2.27
C THR A 244 30.44 -21.44 3.68
N ASP A 245 31.51 -21.38 4.47
CA ASP A 245 31.46 -20.75 5.78
C ASP A 245 31.13 -19.25 5.69
N ALA A 246 31.54 -18.58 4.61
CA ALA A 246 31.20 -17.17 4.37
C ALA A 246 29.69 -16.98 4.15
N ASP A 247 29.03 -17.94 3.51
CA ASP A 247 27.58 -17.90 3.32
C ASP A 247 26.85 -18.19 4.63
N VAL A 248 27.35 -19.14 5.45
CA VAL A 248 26.84 -19.36 6.81
C VAL A 248 26.91 -18.06 7.62
N GLN A 249 28.02 -17.32 7.54
CA GLN A 249 28.14 -16.02 8.21
C GLN A 249 27.17 -14.97 7.66
N SER A 250 26.90 -14.98 6.35
CA SER A 250 25.92 -14.08 5.74
C SER A 250 24.49 -14.40 6.20
N LEU A 251 24.11 -15.68 6.31
CA LEU A 251 22.80 -16.07 6.83
C LEU A 251 22.67 -15.75 8.33
N LYS A 252 23.73 -15.89 9.12
CA LYS A 252 23.75 -15.42 10.51
C LYS A 252 23.61 -13.91 10.60
N ALA A 253 24.25 -13.14 9.71
CA ALA A 253 24.11 -11.69 9.67
C ALA A 253 22.68 -11.27 9.33
N TRP A 254 21.98 -12.02 8.45
CA TRP A 254 20.56 -11.85 8.17
C TRP A 254 19.69 -12.08 9.41
N LEU A 255 19.89 -13.21 10.10
CA LEU A 255 19.16 -13.56 11.32
C LEU A 255 19.45 -12.56 12.46
N ALA A 256 20.71 -12.14 12.63
CA ALA A 256 21.11 -11.14 13.64
C ALA A 256 20.54 -9.74 13.36
N ALA A 257 20.08 -9.47 12.13
CA ALA A 257 19.28 -8.29 11.81
C ALA A 257 17.78 -8.49 12.09
N GLU A 258 17.42 -9.56 12.81
CA GLU A 258 16.07 -9.96 13.18
C GLU A 258 15.19 -10.18 11.93
N ASN A 259 15.67 -11.01 11.02
CA ASN A 259 14.90 -11.50 9.88
C ASN A 259 14.90 -13.02 9.87
N LEU A 260 13.81 -13.63 9.40
CA LEU A 260 13.71 -15.07 9.22
C LEU A 260 14.08 -15.47 7.78
N ALA A 261 14.38 -16.76 7.57
CA ALA A 261 14.65 -17.31 6.24
C ALA A 261 13.90 -18.63 6.05
N VAL A 262 13.38 -18.88 4.85
CA VAL A 262 12.67 -20.12 4.53
C VAL A 262 13.57 -21.08 3.75
N ILE A 263 13.39 -22.38 3.98
CA ILE A 263 14.18 -23.45 3.36
C ILE A 263 13.30 -24.61 2.89
N ALA A 264 13.80 -25.31 1.87
CA ALA A 264 13.27 -26.58 1.39
C ALA A 264 13.95 -27.75 2.08
N VAL A 265 13.18 -28.72 2.56
CA VAL A 265 13.68 -29.94 3.22
C VAL A 265 12.93 -31.18 2.75
N ASP A 266 13.52 -32.35 2.99
CA ASP A 266 12.90 -33.65 2.76
C ASP A 266 12.26 -34.15 4.06
N ALA A 267 10.93 -34.02 4.15
CA ALA A 267 10.18 -34.40 5.34
C ALA A 267 10.19 -35.92 5.60
N ASN A 268 10.54 -36.77 4.62
CA ASN A 268 10.68 -38.21 4.86
C ASN A 268 11.80 -38.52 5.86
N GLN A 269 12.77 -37.61 5.99
CA GLN A 269 13.96 -37.81 6.82
C GLN A 269 13.80 -37.28 8.25
N TYR A 270 12.63 -36.76 8.66
CA TYR A 270 12.42 -36.39 10.08
C TYR A 270 12.60 -37.59 11.02
N SER A 271 12.21 -38.78 10.55
CA SER A 271 12.45 -40.03 11.29
C SER A 271 13.92 -40.36 11.56
N HIS A 272 14.86 -39.68 10.87
CA HIS A 272 16.29 -39.85 11.05
C HIS A 272 16.92 -38.80 11.97
N LEU A 273 16.15 -37.84 12.49
CA LEU A 273 16.63 -36.87 13.49
C LEU A 273 17.34 -37.59 14.64
N THR A 274 18.47 -37.03 15.10
CA THR A 274 19.13 -37.56 16.30
C THR A 274 18.25 -37.37 17.53
N TYR A 275 18.62 -37.97 18.66
CA TYR A 275 17.88 -37.82 19.92
C TYR A 275 17.74 -36.36 20.44
N ASN A 276 18.54 -35.42 19.91
CA ASN A 276 18.47 -33.98 20.18
C ASN A 276 17.91 -33.19 18.98
N ASP A 277 17.22 -33.86 18.07
CA ASP A 277 16.67 -33.30 16.83
C ASP A 277 17.67 -32.55 15.95
N VAL A 278 18.88 -33.10 15.83
CA VAL A 278 19.89 -32.58 14.90
C VAL A 278 19.94 -33.44 13.64
N TRP A 279 19.85 -32.80 12.47
CA TRP A 279 20.30 -33.33 11.20
C TRP A 279 21.77 -32.95 10.96
N THR A 280 22.57 -33.98 10.68
CA THR A 280 24.00 -33.98 10.42
C THR A 280 24.26 -34.71 9.10
N LEU A 281 25.50 -34.69 8.63
CA LEU A 281 25.89 -35.44 7.43
C LEU A 281 25.73 -36.96 7.58
N ASP A 282 25.65 -37.46 8.82
CA ASP A 282 25.51 -38.88 9.12
C ASP A 282 24.06 -39.37 9.01
N ASN A 283 23.08 -38.47 9.22
CA ASN A 283 21.67 -38.85 9.35
C ASN A 283 20.70 -38.15 8.36
N TYR A 284 21.18 -37.16 7.59
CA TYR A 284 20.42 -36.52 6.52
C TYR A 284 21.23 -36.53 5.22
N TRP A 285 20.74 -37.22 4.19
CA TRP A 285 21.50 -37.44 2.97
C TRP A 285 20.62 -37.61 1.74
N PHE A 286 21.11 -37.21 0.56
CA PHE A 286 20.41 -37.28 -0.74
C PHE A 286 18.93 -36.84 -0.66
N PRO A 287 18.62 -35.62 -0.15
CA PRO A 287 17.25 -35.21 0.09
C PRO A 287 16.45 -35.09 -1.21
N ASN A 288 15.21 -35.54 -1.17
CA ASN A 288 14.19 -35.23 -2.17
C ASN A 288 13.19 -34.25 -1.56
N VAL A 289 13.42 -32.96 -1.74
CA VAL A 289 12.67 -31.92 -1.02
C VAL A 289 11.19 -31.96 -1.37
N ASN A 290 10.35 -31.92 -0.34
CA ASN A 290 8.89 -31.94 -0.46
C ASN A 290 8.21 -31.05 0.60
N HIS A 291 8.99 -30.40 1.47
CA HIS A 291 8.48 -29.63 2.60
C HIS A 291 9.21 -28.29 2.76
N ALA A 292 8.54 -27.34 3.42
CA ALA A 292 9.04 -25.99 3.65
C ALA A 292 9.05 -25.66 5.14
N ASN A 293 10.16 -25.11 5.63
CA ASN A 293 10.32 -24.71 7.03
C ASN A 293 11.03 -23.35 7.15
N THR A 294 11.11 -22.83 8.37
CA THR A 294 11.65 -21.50 8.66
C THR A 294 12.86 -21.57 9.59
N ILE A 295 14.00 -21.04 9.17
CA ILE A 295 15.18 -20.83 10.02
C ILE A 295 14.90 -19.64 10.95
N VAL A 296 15.01 -19.88 12.25
CA VAL A 296 14.67 -18.92 13.31
C VAL A 296 15.85 -18.57 14.21
N GLY A 297 17.00 -19.20 14.01
CA GLY A 297 18.15 -18.98 14.87
C GLY A 297 19.33 -19.85 14.52
N TYR A 298 20.34 -19.81 15.36
CA TYR A 298 21.54 -20.63 15.28
C TYR A 298 22.27 -20.65 16.61
N ASP A 299 23.12 -21.65 16.81
CA ASP A 299 24.04 -21.71 17.96
C ASP A 299 25.37 -22.34 17.55
N ASP A 300 26.44 -21.55 17.61
CA ASP A 300 27.81 -21.95 17.31
C ASP A 300 28.39 -22.94 18.30
N ASN A 301 27.81 -23.05 19.48
CA ASN A 301 28.23 -23.94 20.55
C ASN A 301 27.32 -25.16 20.70
N LEU A 302 26.29 -25.32 19.87
CA LEU A 302 25.44 -26.51 19.88
C LEU A 302 26.28 -27.73 19.51
N ALA A 303 26.52 -28.61 20.49
CA ALA A 303 27.32 -29.81 20.31
C ALA A 303 26.48 -30.96 19.73
N TYR A 304 27.01 -31.64 18.71
CA TYR A 304 26.41 -32.85 18.12
C TYR A 304 27.49 -33.85 17.70
N TYR A 305 27.11 -35.11 17.53
CA TYR A 305 28.01 -36.13 16.99
C TYR A 305 27.88 -36.17 15.46
N GLU A 306 29.02 -36.13 14.76
CA GLU A 306 29.10 -36.30 13.32
C GLU A 306 30.44 -36.95 12.97
N ASN A 307 30.42 -38.00 12.15
CA ASN A 307 31.56 -38.84 11.80
C ASN A 307 32.33 -39.36 13.04
N GLY A 308 31.59 -39.74 14.08
CA GLY A 308 32.16 -40.29 15.33
C GLY A 308 32.91 -39.27 16.20
N GLN A 309 32.79 -37.96 15.92
CA GLN A 309 33.42 -36.89 16.70
C GLN A 309 32.37 -35.86 17.15
N ILE A 310 32.64 -35.17 18.26
CA ILE A 310 31.84 -34.02 18.66
C ILE A 310 32.17 -32.84 17.73
N ARG A 311 31.15 -32.29 17.10
CA ARG A 311 31.15 -31.09 16.27
C ARG A 311 30.24 -30.03 16.89
N TYR A 312 30.31 -28.82 16.37
CA TYR A 312 29.59 -27.66 16.87
C TYR A 312 28.97 -26.85 15.74
N GLY A 313 27.90 -26.12 16.04
CA GLY A 313 27.31 -25.16 15.10
C GLY A 313 26.16 -25.72 14.27
N ALA A 314 24.96 -25.20 14.49
CA ALA A 314 23.77 -25.55 13.73
C ALA A 314 22.77 -24.38 13.66
N PHE A 315 21.92 -24.40 12.63
CA PHE A 315 20.77 -23.51 12.51
C PHE A 315 19.54 -24.13 13.20
N LYS A 316 18.77 -23.32 13.93
CA LYS A 316 17.49 -23.70 14.52
C LYS A 316 16.38 -23.48 13.51
N VAL A 317 15.48 -24.44 13.37
CA VAL A 317 14.42 -24.44 12.35
C VAL A 317 13.08 -24.75 13.00
N ALA A 318 12.07 -23.92 12.72
CA ALA A 318 10.68 -24.14 13.10
C ALA A 318 9.96 -24.97 12.02
N ASN A 319 9.25 -26.00 12.46
CA ASN A 319 8.36 -26.79 11.61
C ASN A 319 6.89 -26.36 11.82
N SER A 320 5.99 -26.81 10.95
CA SER A 320 4.55 -26.52 10.98
C SER A 320 3.70 -27.74 11.31
N TRP A 321 4.23 -28.67 12.12
CA TRP A 321 3.57 -29.93 12.50
C TRP A 321 3.17 -29.98 13.99
N GLY A 322 3.08 -28.82 14.63
CA GLY A 322 2.86 -28.70 16.06
C GLY A 322 4.01 -29.27 16.89
N VAL A 323 3.83 -29.27 18.21
CA VAL A 323 4.68 -30.00 19.15
C VAL A 323 4.18 -31.44 19.25
N GLY A 324 5.02 -32.44 19.00
CA GLY A 324 4.50 -33.80 18.91
C GLY A 324 5.50 -34.94 18.68
N SER A 325 5.02 -36.01 18.04
CA SER A 325 5.77 -37.26 17.88
C SER A 325 6.60 -37.36 16.61
N TRP A 326 6.67 -36.29 15.81
CA TRP A 326 7.51 -36.24 14.61
C TRP A 326 8.97 -35.90 14.93
N GLU A 327 9.22 -35.42 16.16
CA GLU A 327 10.49 -34.98 16.75
C GLU A 327 10.81 -35.82 18.00
N ASN A 328 12.03 -35.73 18.52
CA ASN A 328 12.48 -36.44 19.74
C ASN A 328 12.43 -35.55 20.99
N VAL A 329 12.68 -34.25 20.81
CA VAL A 329 12.55 -33.16 21.77
C VAL A 329 11.26 -32.42 21.39
N PRO A 330 10.17 -32.56 22.16
CA PRO A 330 8.88 -32.01 21.78
C PRO A 330 8.83 -30.49 22.03
N ASP A 331 9.39 -29.70 21.12
CA ASP A 331 9.35 -28.24 21.16
C ASP A 331 8.94 -27.58 19.83
N GLY A 332 8.72 -28.37 18.77
CA GLY A 332 8.31 -27.88 17.46
C GLY A 332 9.47 -27.48 16.55
N PHE A 333 10.71 -27.64 17.03
CA PHE A 333 11.92 -27.22 16.35
C PHE A 333 12.86 -28.39 16.12
N TYR A 334 13.79 -28.18 15.21
CA TYR A 334 14.93 -29.06 15.01
C TYR A 334 16.14 -28.25 14.56
N TRP A 335 17.28 -28.91 14.47
CA TRP A 335 18.56 -28.29 14.15
C TRP A 335 19.17 -28.89 12.89
N ILE A 336 19.76 -28.03 12.05
CA ILE A 336 20.53 -28.44 10.88
C ILE A 336 21.98 -28.03 11.08
N SER A 337 22.89 -29.01 11.14
CA SER A 337 24.33 -28.72 11.28
C SER A 337 24.81 -27.81 10.15
N TYR A 338 25.79 -26.93 10.41
CA TYR A 338 26.31 -26.07 9.33
C TYR A 338 26.87 -26.86 8.15
N ALA A 339 27.40 -28.06 8.39
CA ALA A 339 27.86 -28.95 7.33
C ALA A 339 26.69 -29.46 6.46
N THR A 340 25.59 -29.87 7.09
CA THR A 340 24.36 -30.32 6.40
C THR A 340 23.68 -29.18 5.64
N MET A 341 23.63 -27.99 6.24
CA MET A 341 23.12 -26.79 5.57
C MET A 341 23.92 -26.51 4.31
N LYS A 342 25.26 -26.60 4.37
CA LYS A 342 26.13 -26.36 3.22
C LYS A 342 25.99 -27.39 2.10
N LEU A 343 25.95 -28.67 2.46
CA LEU A 343 26.00 -29.75 1.47
C LEU A 343 24.61 -30.09 0.91
N TRP A 344 23.65 -30.35 1.80
CA TRP A 344 22.38 -30.97 1.43
C TRP A 344 21.27 -29.96 1.22
N ILE A 345 21.13 -28.95 2.09
CA ILE A 345 20.15 -27.87 1.90
C ILE A 345 20.63 -26.92 0.81
N GLY A 346 21.70 -26.19 1.06
CA GLY A 346 22.49 -25.44 0.08
C GLY A 346 21.89 -24.10 -0.35
N PHE A 347 20.65 -23.78 0.00
CA PHE A 347 20.05 -22.46 -0.27
C PHE A 347 18.96 -22.11 0.74
N CYS A 348 18.64 -20.83 0.83
CA CYS A 348 17.44 -20.32 1.47
C CYS A 348 16.81 -19.21 0.62
N MET A 349 15.57 -18.87 0.96
CA MET A 349 14.86 -17.73 0.40
C MET A 349 14.38 -16.82 1.51
N PHE A 350 14.22 -15.55 1.19
CA PHE A 350 13.64 -14.56 2.10
C PHE A 350 13.09 -13.39 1.29
N TYR A 351 12.38 -12.52 1.98
CA TYR A 351 11.85 -11.27 1.45
C TYR A 351 11.83 -10.24 2.56
N HIS A 352 11.83 -8.97 2.16
CA HIS A 352 11.82 -7.85 3.09
C HIS A 352 10.38 -7.44 3.37
N ASP A 353 10.19 -6.84 4.53
CA ASP A 353 8.93 -6.24 4.88
C ASP A 353 8.74 -4.86 4.25
N ARG A 354 7.50 -4.37 4.16
CA ARG A 354 7.20 -3.01 3.71
C ARG A 354 6.78 -2.14 4.90
N ILE A 355 7.79 -1.68 5.64
CA ILE A 355 7.62 -0.95 6.90
C ILE A 355 6.94 0.42 6.70
N GLY A 356 5.99 0.74 7.58
CA GLY A 356 5.27 2.01 7.65
C GLY A 356 4.35 2.22 6.45
N TYR A 357 3.84 1.13 5.87
CA TYR A 357 3.05 1.18 4.66
C TYR A 357 1.58 1.43 4.94
N GLU A 358 1.01 2.36 4.18
CA GLU A 358 -0.42 2.66 4.17
C GLU A 358 -0.91 2.65 2.71
N PRO A 359 -1.95 1.88 2.37
CA PRO A 359 -2.48 1.87 1.01
C PRO A 359 -3.20 3.18 0.68
N GLU A 360 -2.87 3.78 -0.48
CA GLU A 360 -3.46 5.06 -0.94
C GLU A 360 -4.55 4.87 -2.01
N ILE A 361 -4.43 3.81 -2.81
CA ILE A 361 -5.38 3.49 -3.88
C ILE A 361 -5.81 2.04 -3.77
N LEU A 362 -7.05 1.83 -3.34
CA LEU A 362 -7.69 0.53 -3.25
C LEU A 362 -8.71 0.38 -4.37
N ALA A 363 -8.44 -0.51 -5.30
CA ALA A 363 -9.44 -1.02 -6.22
C ALA A 363 -10.32 -2.04 -5.49
N SER A 364 -11.63 -2.03 -5.71
CA SER A 364 -12.55 -3.03 -5.19
C SER A 364 -13.45 -3.51 -6.30
N PHE A 365 -13.56 -4.82 -6.50
CA PHE A 365 -14.42 -5.38 -7.54
C PHE A 365 -15.08 -6.67 -7.10
N ARG A 366 -16.24 -6.96 -7.68
CA ARG A 366 -16.93 -8.25 -7.52
C ARG A 366 -17.27 -8.80 -8.87
N ILE A 367 -16.91 -10.06 -9.10
CA ILE A 367 -17.23 -10.80 -10.31
C ILE A 367 -18.08 -11.99 -9.89
N ASN A 368 -19.15 -12.27 -10.62
CA ASN A 368 -19.89 -13.52 -10.53
C ASN A 368 -19.53 -14.37 -11.73
N HIS A 369 -18.76 -15.45 -11.52
CA HIS A 369 -18.41 -16.44 -12.53
C HIS A 369 -18.23 -17.79 -11.82
N GLU A 370 -18.73 -18.88 -12.40
CA GLU A 370 -18.62 -20.23 -11.82
C GLU A 370 -17.19 -20.79 -11.91
N LYS A 371 -16.32 -20.15 -12.70
CA LYS A 371 -14.96 -20.60 -13.00
C LYS A 371 -13.98 -19.41 -13.02
N ARG A 372 -13.49 -18.98 -11.87
CA ARG A 372 -12.66 -17.79 -11.71
C ARG A 372 -11.35 -17.82 -12.52
N ALA A 373 -10.74 -19.00 -12.70
CA ALA A 373 -9.53 -19.13 -13.51
C ALA A 373 -9.71 -18.85 -15.01
N GLU A 374 -10.96 -18.84 -15.52
CA GLU A 374 -11.24 -18.46 -16.91
C GLU A 374 -11.22 -16.93 -17.12
N CYS A 375 -11.22 -16.15 -16.02
CA CYS A 375 -11.22 -14.69 -16.04
C CYS A 375 -9.82 -14.12 -15.75
N GLN A 376 -9.22 -13.45 -16.72
CA GLN A 376 -8.01 -12.63 -16.54
C GLN A 376 -8.40 -11.19 -16.20
N ILE A 377 -7.92 -10.69 -15.05
CA ILE A 377 -8.32 -9.42 -14.45
C ILE A 377 -7.12 -8.46 -14.41
N THR A 378 -7.31 -7.27 -14.97
CA THR A 378 -6.33 -6.18 -14.93
C THR A 378 -7.02 -4.92 -14.41
N VAL A 379 -6.42 -4.27 -13.41
CA VAL A 379 -6.77 -2.89 -13.04
C VAL A 379 -5.79 -1.95 -13.75
N GLY A 380 -6.27 -0.83 -14.29
CA GLY A 380 -5.42 0.18 -14.89
C GLY A 380 -5.86 1.60 -14.61
N VAL A 381 -4.94 2.55 -14.81
CA VAL A 381 -5.17 4.00 -14.69
C VAL A 381 -4.87 4.68 -16.03
N GLY A 382 -5.68 5.67 -16.39
CA GLY A 382 -5.64 6.39 -17.67
C GLY A 382 -6.56 5.79 -18.73
N ASN A 383 -6.18 5.96 -20.00
CA ASN A 383 -6.97 5.49 -21.15
C ASN A 383 -6.76 3.98 -21.36
N GLU A 384 -7.84 3.19 -21.46
CA GLU A 384 -7.74 1.73 -21.66
C GLU A 384 -6.95 1.28 -22.91
N SER A 385 -6.91 2.11 -23.97
CA SER A 385 -6.17 1.84 -25.21
C SER A 385 -4.68 2.19 -25.12
N SER A 386 -4.30 2.99 -24.12
CA SER A 386 -2.93 3.42 -23.85
C SER A 386 -2.81 3.77 -22.36
N PRO A 387 -2.85 2.76 -21.47
CA PRO A 387 -2.88 3.00 -20.04
C PRO A 387 -1.58 3.66 -19.57
N LEU A 388 -1.67 4.47 -18.52
CA LEU A 388 -0.49 5.03 -17.86
C LEU A 388 0.24 3.93 -17.08
N GLN A 389 -0.52 3.09 -16.40
CA GLN A 389 -0.02 1.92 -15.68
C GLN A 389 -1.14 0.88 -15.53
N THR A 390 -0.75 -0.39 -15.45
CA THR A 390 -1.65 -1.52 -15.19
C THR A 390 -1.05 -2.44 -14.14
N LYS A 391 -1.92 -3.13 -13.39
CA LYS A 391 -1.56 -4.22 -12.49
C LYS A 391 -2.49 -5.40 -12.79
N ASN A 392 -1.90 -6.55 -13.15
CA ASN A 392 -2.68 -7.76 -13.38
C ASN A 392 -2.85 -8.51 -12.05
N PHE A 393 -4.06 -8.98 -11.79
CA PHE A 393 -4.39 -9.73 -10.59
C PHE A 393 -3.84 -11.17 -10.68
N ASP A 394 -3.93 -11.77 -11.87
CA ASP A 394 -3.52 -13.15 -12.14
C ASP A 394 -2.00 -13.37 -12.15
N ASP A 395 -1.21 -12.29 -12.16
CA ASP A 395 0.25 -12.39 -11.98
C ASP A 395 0.61 -12.89 -10.57
N TYR A 396 -0.31 -12.77 -9.61
CA TYR A 396 -0.09 -13.10 -8.19
C TYR A 396 -1.00 -14.19 -7.66
N ILE A 397 -2.12 -14.46 -8.34
CA ILE A 397 -3.17 -15.35 -7.85
C ILE A 397 -3.45 -16.43 -8.88
N SER A 398 -3.48 -17.67 -8.41
CA SER A 398 -3.77 -18.89 -9.17
C SER A 398 -4.67 -19.78 -8.34
N GLY A 399 -5.95 -19.42 -8.21
CA GLY A 399 -6.93 -20.13 -7.37
C GLY A 399 -7.71 -21.26 -8.06
N GLY A 400 -7.43 -21.58 -9.32
CA GLY A 400 -8.10 -22.65 -10.07
C GLY A 400 -9.55 -22.38 -10.45
N SER A 401 -10.18 -23.37 -11.10
CA SER A 401 -11.51 -23.26 -11.74
C SER A 401 -12.66 -23.48 -10.76
N HIS A 402 -12.83 -22.53 -9.83
CA HIS A 402 -13.93 -22.48 -8.84
C HIS A 402 -14.71 -21.18 -8.95
N PRO A 403 -15.92 -21.05 -8.37
CA PRO A 403 -16.62 -19.78 -8.37
C PRO A 403 -15.84 -18.64 -7.68
N PHE A 404 -16.04 -17.41 -8.14
CA PHE A 404 -15.63 -16.22 -7.38
C PHE A 404 -16.42 -16.13 -6.05
N PRO A 405 -15.85 -15.50 -4.99
CA PRO A 405 -16.59 -15.25 -3.76
C PRO A 405 -17.75 -14.26 -3.99
N SER A 406 -18.78 -14.33 -3.15
CA SER A 406 -19.95 -13.45 -3.25
C SER A 406 -19.73 -12.01 -2.75
N ASN A 407 -18.56 -11.73 -2.17
CA ASN A 407 -18.14 -10.41 -1.67
C ASN A 407 -17.22 -9.68 -2.66
N ASN A 408 -16.91 -8.40 -2.39
CA ASN A 408 -15.89 -7.72 -3.18
C ASN A 408 -14.50 -8.25 -2.81
N ILE A 409 -13.62 -8.29 -3.80
CA ILE A 409 -12.18 -8.42 -3.65
C ILE A 409 -11.63 -7.00 -3.56
N VAL A 410 -10.74 -6.75 -2.60
CA VAL A 410 -10.02 -5.49 -2.46
C VAL A 410 -8.58 -5.72 -2.95
N PHE A 411 -8.14 -4.86 -3.85
CA PHE A 411 -6.84 -4.96 -4.50
C PHE A 411 -6.12 -3.61 -4.41
N ASP A 412 -5.03 -3.60 -3.67
CA ASP A 412 -4.17 -2.45 -3.54
C ASP A 412 -3.39 -2.20 -4.85
N VAL A 413 -3.56 -1.00 -5.39
CA VAL A 413 -2.91 -0.52 -6.63
C VAL A 413 -2.17 0.80 -6.37
N THR A 414 -1.72 1.03 -5.13
CA THR A 414 -1.02 2.25 -4.71
C THR A 414 0.20 2.57 -5.57
N GLU A 415 0.87 1.56 -6.15
CA GLU A 415 1.96 1.78 -7.11
C GLU A 415 1.59 2.63 -8.33
N PHE A 416 0.30 2.86 -8.60
CA PHE A 416 -0.12 3.79 -9.65
C PHE A 416 0.24 5.24 -9.34
N MET A 417 0.49 5.59 -8.08
CA MET A 417 1.02 6.89 -7.67
C MET A 417 2.41 7.19 -8.25
N ASP A 418 3.15 6.17 -8.70
CA ASP A 418 4.41 6.38 -9.44
C ASP A 418 4.17 7.00 -10.83
N SER A 419 2.96 6.80 -11.39
CA SER A 419 2.57 7.28 -12.72
C SER A 419 1.61 8.47 -12.69
N VAL A 420 0.95 8.75 -11.56
CA VAL A 420 0.01 9.87 -11.42
C VAL A 420 0.29 10.70 -10.16
N PRO A 421 0.18 12.04 -10.22
CA PRO A 421 0.42 12.90 -9.04
C PRO A 421 -0.65 12.75 -7.96
N SER A 422 -1.82 12.22 -8.31
CA SER A 422 -2.92 11.87 -7.41
C SER A 422 -3.90 10.93 -8.10
N ALA A 423 -4.62 10.10 -7.33
CA ALA A 423 -5.76 9.35 -7.84
C ALA A 423 -6.91 10.27 -8.35
N LEU A 424 -7.02 11.49 -7.82
CA LEU A 424 -8.01 12.47 -8.26
C LEU A 424 -7.75 12.91 -9.71
N SER A 425 -8.83 13.23 -10.43
CA SER A 425 -8.80 13.57 -11.87
C SER A 425 -8.26 12.46 -12.78
N GLN A 426 -8.16 11.23 -12.27
CA GLN A 426 -7.80 10.07 -13.09
C GLN A 426 -9.04 9.25 -13.42
N SER A 427 -8.98 8.55 -14.55
CA SER A 427 -9.89 7.46 -14.84
C SER A 427 -9.18 6.16 -14.54
N PHE A 428 -9.87 5.24 -13.88
CA PHE A 428 -9.44 3.87 -13.67
C PHE A 428 -10.36 2.95 -14.45
N PHE A 429 -9.84 1.78 -14.81
CA PHE A 429 -10.63 0.74 -15.45
C PHE A 429 -10.30 -0.62 -14.86
N LEU A 430 -11.30 -1.48 -14.81
CA LEU A 430 -11.18 -2.91 -14.61
C LEU A 430 -11.39 -3.58 -15.97
N LYS A 431 -10.38 -4.28 -16.46
CA LYS A 431 -10.45 -5.12 -17.65
C LYS A 431 -10.62 -6.56 -17.19
N VAL A 432 -11.63 -7.24 -17.72
CA VAL A 432 -11.85 -8.68 -17.50
C VAL A 432 -11.90 -9.37 -18.86
N TYR A 433 -10.91 -10.21 -19.15
CA TYR A 433 -10.94 -11.13 -20.29
C TYR A 433 -11.43 -12.49 -19.81
N ASP A 434 -12.49 -13.00 -20.42
CA ASP A 434 -13.10 -14.28 -20.09
C ASP A 434 -12.87 -15.25 -21.26
N GLY A 435 -12.35 -16.45 -20.99
CA GLY A 435 -11.92 -17.38 -22.03
C GLY A 435 -11.97 -18.86 -21.63
N GLU A 436 -11.32 -19.70 -22.42
CA GLU A 436 -11.23 -21.16 -22.28
C GLU A 436 -12.53 -21.95 -22.51
N SER A 437 -13.68 -21.50 -21.99
CA SER A 437 -14.96 -22.18 -22.17
C SER A 437 -16.08 -21.23 -22.60
N SER A 438 -17.26 -21.77 -22.89
CA SER A 438 -18.46 -20.96 -23.19
C SER A 438 -19.17 -20.45 -21.94
N THR A 439 -18.65 -20.74 -20.74
CA THR A 439 -19.16 -20.20 -19.48
C THR A 439 -18.88 -18.71 -19.48
N THR A 440 -19.84 -17.90 -19.05
CA THR A 440 -19.65 -16.47 -18.85
C THR A 440 -20.24 -16.06 -17.52
N GLY A 441 -19.99 -14.81 -17.13
CA GLY A 441 -20.40 -14.24 -15.87
C GLY A 441 -20.64 -12.74 -15.97
N THR A 442 -20.49 -12.06 -14.84
CA THR A 442 -20.81 -10.64 -14.73
C THR A 442 -19.82 -9.96 -13.80
N VAL A 443 -19.21 -8.87 -14.24
CA VAL A 443 -18.59 -7.87 -13.36
C VAL A 443 -19.73 -7.15 -12.67
N VAL A 444 -19.94 -7.44 -11.38
CA VAL A 444 -21.07 -6.94 -10.59
C VAL A 444 -20.82 -5.51 -10.12
N SER A 445 -19.59 -5.23 -9.67
CA SER A 445 -19.17 -3.92 -9.17
C SER A 445 -17.69 -3.70 -9.45
N PHE A 446 -17.32 -2.44 -9.60
CA PHE A 446 -15.95 -1.95 -9.57
C PHE A 446 -15.93 -0.58 -8.89
N ALA A 447 -14.95 -0.35 -8.04
CA ALA A 447 -14.74 0.89 -7.30
C ALA A 447 -13.25 1.16 -7.17
N VAL A 448 -12.91 2.45 -7.02
CA VAL A 448 -11.59 2.89 -6.57
C VAL A 448 -11.79 3.82 -5.39
N ASN A 449 -11.19 3.45 -4.25
CA ASN A 449 -11.46 4.05 -2.95
C ASN A 449 -12.97 4.07 -2.67
N SER A 450 -13.58 5.25 -2.51
CA SER A 450 -15.03 5.40 -2.27
C SER A 450 -15.85 5.61 -3.54
N GLN A 451 -15.22 5.76 -4.71
CA GLN A 451 -15.92 6.04 -5.96
C GLN A 451 -16.28 4.75 -6.68
N GLN A 452 -17.54 4.66 -7.11
CA GLN A 452 -18.11 3.47 -7.77
C GLN A 452 -18.20 3.67 -9.27
N ALA A 453 -18.07 2.58 -10.02
CA ALA A 453 -18.29 2.56 -11.45
C ALA A 453 -19.78 2.73 -11.77
N PHE A 454 -20.09 3.48 -12.81
CA PHE A 454 -21.47 3.70 -13.26
C PHE A 454 -21.89 2.71 -14.35
N ASP A 455 -20.93 2.06 -15.00
CA ASP A 455 -21.09 1.09 -16.09
C ASP A 455 -21.05 -0.38 -15.59
N ALA A 456 -21.09 -0.59 -14.27
CA ALA A 456 -21.38 -1.88 -13.64
C ALA A 456 -22.88 -2.00 -13.30
N PRO A 457 -23.51 -3.19 -13.41
CA PRO A 457 -22.90 -4.46 -13.78
C PRO A 457 -22.68 -4.60 -15.29
N THR A 458 -21.64 -5.35 -15.69
CA THR A 458 -21.31 -5.66 -17.09
C THR A 458 -21.08 -7.16 -17.27
N ASN A 459 -21.75 -7.79 -18.23
CA ASN A 459 -21.55 -9.21 -18.53
C ASN A 459 -20.18 -9.45 -19.20
N THR A 460 -19.49 -10.50 -18.80
CA THR A 460 -18.30 -10.96 -19.51
C THR A 460 -18.69 -11.58 -20.85
N VAL A 461 -17.72 -11.69 -21.75
CA VAL A 461 -17.92 -12.22 -23.11
C VAL A 461 -16.80 -13.21 -23.41
N ASN A 462 -17.17 -14.47 -23.67
CA ASN A 462 -16.19 -15.50 -24.02
C ASN A 462 -15.30 -15.07 -25.20
N GLY A 463 -13.99 -15.15 -24.98
CA GLY A 463 -12.94 -14.81 -25.94
C GLY A 463 -12.71 -13.31 -26.13
N ARG A 464 -13.28 -12.45 -25.27
CA ARG A 464 -13.16 -10.99 -25.40
C ARG A 464 -13.08 -10.29 -24.05
N ALA A 465 -12.24 -9.26 -23.99
CA ALA A 465 -12.17 -8.38 -22.83
C ALA A 465 -13.37 -7.41 -22.76
N VAL A 466 -13.89 -7.24 -21.54
CA VAL A 466 -14.84 -6.18 -21.17
C VAL A 466 -14.18 -5.21 -20.20
N TYR A 467 -14.69 -3.98 -20.15
CA TYR A 467 -14.13 -2.88 -19.37
C TYR A 467 -15.21 -2.21 -18.54
N VAL A 468 -14.87 -1.87 -17.30
CA VAL A 468 -15.72 -1.13 -16.35
C VAL A 468 -14.90 0.03 -15.80
N HIS A 469 -15.46 1.23 -15.73
CA HIS A 469 -14.71 2.47 -15.51
C HIS A 469 -15.13 3.21 -14.23
N VAL A 470 -14.13 3.77 -13.55
CA VAL A 470 -14.31 4.70 -12.44
C VAL A 470 -13.60 6.00 -12.80
N ALA A 471 -14.35 7.09 -12.95
CA ALA A 471 -13.76 8.42 -13.06
C ALA A 471 -13.67 9.05 -11.67
N MET A 472 -12.45 9.30 -11.19
CA MET A 472 -12.23 10.03 -9.95
C MET A 472 -12.44 11.52 -10.20
N ALA A 473 -13.64 12.02 -9.89
CA ALA A 473 -13.94 13.43 -10.02
C ALA A 473 -13.04 14.28 -9.10
N TYR A 474 -12.63 15.45 -9.58
CA TYR A 474 -12.01 16.47 -8.74
C TYR A 474 -13.10 17.09 -7.84
N THR A 475 -13.35 16.51 -6.67
CA THR A 475 -14.13 17.22 -5.65
C THR A 475 -13.24 18.24 -4.99
N LEU A 476 -13.46 19.51 -5.32
CA LEU A 476 -12.89 20.64 -4.59
C LEU A 476 -13.24 20.48 -3.11
N SER A 477 -12.21 20.33 -2.27
CA SER A 477 -12.36 20.18 -0.82
C SER A 477 -11.65 21.29 -0.09
N ILE A 478 -12.20 21.73 1.05
CA ILE A 478 -11.49 22.64 1.94
C ILE A 478 -10.21 22.00 2.48
N ALA A 479 -10.20 20.68 2.70
CA ALA A 479 -9.04 19.91 3.16
C ALA A 479 -7.75 20.22 2.36
N SER A 480 -7.92 20.43 1.05
CA SER A 480 -6.82 20.69 0.13
C SER A 480 -6.02 21.97 0.36
N ILE A 481 -6.56 22.93 1.13
CA ILE A 481 -5.86 24.19 1.44
C ILE A 481 -4.53 23.94 2.16
N GLY A 482 -4.41 22.82 2.90
CA GLY A 482 -3.16 22.46 3.57
C GLY A 482 -2.00 22.32 2.60
N ASN A 483 -2.18 21.54 1.53
CA ASN A 483 -1.13 21.39 0.53
C ASN A 483 -1.10 22.55 -0.48
N ALA A 484 -2.26 23.12 -0.81
CA ALA A 484 -2.37 24.14 -1.85
C ALA A 484 -1.92 25.54 -1.41
N VAL A 485 -1.98 25.83 -0.11
CA VAL A 485 -1.65 27.14 0.47
C VAL A 485 -0.59 27.04 1.55
N ILE A 486 -0.82 26.22 2.59
CA ILE A 486 0.04 26.21 3.78
C ILE A 486 1.43 25.64 3.46
N GLU A 487 1.49 24.49 2.80
CA GLU A 487 2.75 23.84 2.40
C GLU A 487 3.25 24.28 1.02
N ALA A 488 2.61 25.27 0.39
CA ALA A 488 2.93 25.67 -0.96
C ALA A 488 4.36 26.24 -1.09
N ALA A 489 4.97 26.01 -2.26
CA ALA A 489 6.27 26.59 -2.58
C ALA A 489 6.23 28.13 -2.57
N GLU A 490 7.38 28.76 -2.32
CA GLU A 490 7.48 30.22 -2.24
C GLU A 490 6.96 30.91 -3.51
N ASN A 491 6.19 31.99 -3.35
CA ASN A 491 5.64 32.81 -4.43
C ASN A 491 4.71 32.06 -5.42
N THR A 492 3.99 31.04 -4.97
CA THR A 492 3.04 30.29 -5.81
C THR A 492 1.56 30.57 -5.51
N VAL A 493 1.28 31.20 -4.36
CA VAL A 493 -0.07 31.52 -3.88
C VAL A 493 -0.27 33.03 -3.86
N TYR A 494 -1.46 33.47 -4.28
CA TYR A 494 -1.84 34.88 -4.36
C TYR A 494 -2.92 35.21 -3.33
N PHE A 495 -2.56 35.96 -2.30
CA PHE A 495 -3.48 36.57 -1.36
C PHE A 495 -3.96 37.90 -1.94
N ILE A 496 -5.18 37.91 -2.48
CA ILE A 496 -5.78 39.09 -3.10
C ILE A 496 -6.86 39.64 -2.18
N ILE A 497 -6.51 40.74 -1.50
CA ILE A 497 -7.34 41.35 -0.46
C ILE A 497 -7.99 42.66 -0.95
N PRO A 498 -9.10 43.07 -0.32
CA PRO A 498 -9.72 44.37 -0.55
C PRO A 498 -8.74 45.53 -0.40
N ASP A 499 -8.69 46.45 -1.37
CA ASP A 499 -7.91 47.69 -1.26
C ASP A 499 -8.52 48.62 -0.17
N PRO A 500 -7.77 48.98 0.90
CA PRO A 500 -8.26 49.85 1.96
C PRO A 500 -8.59 51.27 1.48
N SER A 501 -7.96 51.77 0.41
CA SER A 501 -8.16 53.14 -0.08
C SER A 501 -9.58 53.41 -0.59
N ARG A 502 -10.34 52.34 -0.88
CA ARG A 502 -11.73 52.39 -1.36
C ARG A 502 -12.76 51.95 -0.32
N MET A 503 -12.33 51.59 0.89
CA MET A 503 -13.24 51.17 1.95
C MET A 503 -13.93 52.36 2.60
N ALA A 504 -15.25 52.29 2.74
CA ALA A 504 -16.05 53.35 3.36
C ALA A 504 -16.29 53.12 4.87
N ARG A 505 -16.06 51.90 5.38
CA ARG A 505 -16.19 51.53 6.80
C ARG A 505 -14.79 51.25 7.35
N THR A 506 -14.45 51.84 8.49
CA THR A 506 -13.17 51.58 9.18
C THR A 506 -12.99 50.11 9.54
N VAL A 507 -14.09 49.41 9.84
CA VAL A 507 -14.09 47.98 10.18
C VAL A 507 -13.82 47.05 8.99
N ALA A 508 -13.88 47.53 7.75
CA ALA A 508 -13.55 46.70 6.58
C ALA A 508 -12.06 46.31 6.52
N ALA A 509 -11.20 46.98 7.30
CA ALA A 509 -9.81 46.56 7.47
C ALA A 509 -9.67 45.16 8.09
N TYR A 510 -10.68 44.69 8.84
CA TYR A 510 -10.67 43.35 9.42
C TYR A 510 -10.73 42.24 8.37
N ASP A 511 -11.30 42.49 7.18
CA ASP A 511 -11.26 41.55 6.06
C ASP A 511 -9.80 41.29 5.63
N SER A 512 -8.98 42.35 5.59
CA SER A 512 -7.55 42.26 5.27
C SER A 512 -6.71 41.71 6.44
N VAL A 513 -7.09 41.98 7.69
CA VAL A 513 -6.40 41.41 8.86
C VAL A 513 -6.64 39.91 8.95
N ALA A 514 -7.85 39.44 8.66
CA ALA A 514 -8.17 38.01 8.65
C ALA A 514 -7.26 37.22 7.68
N SER A 515 -6.96 37.79 6.51
CA SER A 515 -6.06 37.15 5.53
C SER A 515 -4.64 36.97 6.07
N SER A 516 -4.18 37.91 6.89
CA SER A 516 -2.83 37.89 7.46
C SER A 516 -2.65 36.73 8.43
N ILE A 517 -3.73 36.23 9.03
CA ILE A 517 -3.71 35.04 9.90
C ILE A 517 -3.32 33.80 9.08
N ILE A 518 -3.97 33.57 7.94
CA ILE A 518 -3.66 32.42 7.06
C ILE A 518 -2.33 32.64 6.33
N TYR A 519 -2.01 33.87 5.94
CA TYR A 519 -0.69 34.18 5.37
C TYR A 519 0.43 33.81 6.34
N GLY A 520 0.29 34.18 7.62
CA GLY A 520 1.25 33.83 8.67
C GLY A 520 1.31 32.35 9.00
N MET A 521 0.34 31.54 8.56
CA MET A 521 0.41 30.08 8.65
C MET A 521 1.19 29.46 7.48
N SER A 522 1.38 30.18 6.37
CA SER A 522 2.08 29.63 5.19
C SER A 522 3.53 29.34 5.51
N ARG A 523 4.02 28.17 5.11
CA ARG A 523 5.39 27.70 5.35
C ARG A 523 6.44 28.53 4.62
N ASN A 524 6.11 29.01 3.44
CA ASN A 524 6.96 29.85 2.61
C ASN A 524 6.28 31.20 2.32
N ASN A 525 7.07 32.22 2.00
CA ASN A 525 6.51 33.52 1.62
C ASN A 525 5.62 33.40 0.39
N GLN A 526 4.47 34.06 0.44
CA GLN A 526 3.50 34.10 -0.66
C GLN A 526 3.27 35.53 -1.13
N ILE A 527 2.58 35.69 -2.26
CA ILE A 527 2.32 36.99 -2.87
C ILE A 527 1.10 37.61 -2.20
N GLN A 528 1.22 38.83 -1.66
CA GLN A 528 0.09 39.64 -1.23
C GLN A 528 -0.15 40.78 -2.21
N SER A 529 -1.41 41.02 -2.55
CA SER A 529 -1.78 42.15 -3.39
C SER A 529 -3.20 42.64 -3.11
N PHE A 530 -3.49 43.86 -3.56
CA PHE A 530 -4.84 44.40 -3.51
C PHE A 530 -5.63 44.02 -4.75
N ASP A 531 -6.95 43.94 -4.62
CA ASP A 531 -7.87 43.72 -5.73
C ASP A 531 -7.97 44.89 -6.73
N SER A 532 -7.30 46.01 -6.43
CA SER A 532 -7.05 47.13 -7.35
C SER A 532 -5.80 46.94 -8.23
N ASN A 533 -5.01 45.88 -8.01
CA ASN A 533 -3.82 45.62 -8.81
C ASN A 533 -4.18 45.08 -10.20
N ALA A 534 -4.01 45.93 -11.21
CA ALA A 534 -4.30 45.63 -12.62
C ALA A 534 -3.45 44.50 -13.23
N LEU A 535 -2.39 44.02 -12.56
CA LEU A 535 -1.63 42.84 -13.00
C LEU A 535 -2.37 41.53 -12.72
N TYR A 536 -3.18 41.50 -11.67
CA TYR A 536 -3.81 40.27 -11.18
C TYR A 536 -5.33 40.30 -11.28
N VAL A 537 -5.94 41.48 -11.34
CA VAL A 537 -7.39 41.66 -11.31
C VAL A 537 -7.81 42.68 -12.36
N SER A 538 -8.80 42.33 -13.18
CA SER A 538 -9.37 43.26 -14.16
C SER A 538 -9.98 44.47 -13.45
N GLN A 539 -9.71 45.65 -13.99
CA GLN A 539 -10.23 46.93 -13.51
C GLN A 539 -11.32 47.53 -14.43
N GLY A 540 -11.59 46.85 -15.55
CA GLY A 540 -12.47 47.29 -16.64
C GLY A 540 -13.95 46.94 -16.45
N ALA A 541 -14.62 46.56 -17.55
CA ALA A 541 -16.05 46.21 -17.52
C ALA A 541 -16.34 44.93 -16.72
N ASP A 542 -15.39 44.00 -16.71
CA ASP A 542 -15.36 42.75 -15.94
C ASP A 542 -14.58 42.91 -14.63
N ARG A 543 -14.71 44.07 -13.98
CA ARG A 543 -13.97 44.40 -12.75
C ARG A 543 -14.07 43.28 -11.71
N GLY A 544 -12.92 42.88 -11.18
CA GLY A 544 -12.82 41.78 -10.20
C GLY A 544 -12.43 40.44 -10.82
N LYS A 545 -12.55 40.26 -12.14
CA LYS A 545 -12.08 39.04 -12.81
C LYS A 545 -10.58 38.82 -12.55
N LEU A 546 -10.21 37.63 -12.10
CA LEU A 546 -8.81 37.25 -11.93
C LEU A 546 -8.14 37.12 -13.30
N LEU A 547 -6.99 37.77 -13.49
CA LEU A 547 -6.16 37.69 -14.70
C LEU A 547 -5.08 36.60 -14.61
N LEU A 548 -5.02 35.91 -13.46
CA LEU A 548 -4.19 34.74 -13.24
C LEU A 548 -4.76 33.53 -13.98
N SER A 549 -3.93 32.52 -14.28
CA SER A 549 -4.38 31.24 -14.82
C SER A 549 -3.60 30.08 -14.22
N ASN A 550 -4.32 29.03 -13.86
CA ASN A 550 -3.79 27.84 -13.19
C ASN A 550 -2.94 28.17 -11.95
N LYS A 551 -3.43 29.13 -11.12
CA LYS A 551 -2.80 29.54 -9.85
C LYS A 551 -3.68 29.23 -8.65
N THR A 552 -3.09 29.22 -7.46
CA THR A 552 -3.83 29.21 -6.20
C THR A 552 -4.05 30.65 -5.74
N VAL A 553 -5.29 31.01 -5.44
CA VAL A 553 -5.71 32.34 -5.01
C VAL A 553 -6.51 32.22 -3.72
N ILE A 554 -6.28 33.12 -2.78
CA ILE A 554 -7.05 33.22 -1.55
C ILE A 554 -7.63 34.64 -1.41
N LEU A 555 -8.92 34.69 -1.14
CA LEU A 555 -9.73 35.90 -1.10
C LEU A 555 -10.38 36.04 0.27
N PHE A 556 -10.38 37.26 0.79
CA PHE A 556 -11.05 37.62 2.04
C PHE A 556 -12.01 38.78 1.85
N GLY A 557 -13.09 38.77 2.63
CA GLY A 557 -14.16 39.75 2.54
C GLY A 557 -15.18 39.41 1.46
N GLY A 558 -16.46 39.67 1.76
CA GLY A 558 -17.56 39.28 0.89
C GLY A 558 -17.70 40.12 -0.38
N TRP A 559 -18.86 39.99 -1.03
CA TRP A 559 -19.17 40.66 -2.30
C TRP A 559 -19.07 42.21 -2.29
N CYS A 560 -19.20 42.84 -1.11
CA CYS A 560 -19.04 44.29 -0.96
C CYS A 560 -17.57 44.71 -0.90
N PRO A 561 -16.76 44.21 0.06
CA PRO A 561 -15.39 44.66 0.22
C PRO A 561 -14.44 44.09 -0.82
N ASN A 562 -14.63 42.89 -1.38
CA ASN A 562 -13.69 42.26 -2.32
C ASN A 562 -14.24 42.22 -3.75
N TRP A 563 -13.56 42.87 -4.71
CA TRP A 563 -14.01 42.90 -6.10
C TRP A 563 -13.95 41.53 -6.78
N CYS A 564 -12.99 40.67 -6.42
CA CYS A 564 -12.91 39.31 -6.96
C CYS A 564 -14.10 38.46 -6.50
N VAL A 565 -14.43 38.52 -5.21
CA VAL A 565 -15.61 37.80 -4.67
C VAL A 565 -16.90 38.31 -5.30
N ASN A 566 -17.03 39.63 -5.49
CA ASN A 566 -18.16 40.23 -6.20
C ASN A 566 -18.30 39.69 -7.63
N TYR A 567 -17.20 39.62 -8.38
CA TYR A 567 -17.19 39.11 -9.75
C TYR A 567 -17.60 37.64 -9.79
N LEU A 568 -16.99 36.80 -8.96
CA LEU A 568 -17.28 35.36 -8.90
C LEU A 568 -18.76 35.12 -8.55
N GLN A 569 -19.30 35.85 -7.57
CA GLN A 569 -20.69 35.68 -7.17
C GLN A 569 -21.68 36.17 -8.25
N LYS A 570 -21.40 37.31 -8.90
CA LYS A 570 -22.25 37.84 -10.00
C LYS A 570 -22.31 36.90 -11.22
N ASN A 571 -21.27 36.13 -11.45
CA ASN A 571 -21.20 35.14 -12.52
C ASN A 571 -21.59 33.73 -12.05
N ASN A 572 -22.19 33.60 -10.84
CA ASN A 572 -22.66 32.34 -10.27
C ASN A 572 -21.57 31.26 -10.15
N ALA A 573 -20.32 31.67 -9.91
CA ALA A 573 -19.17 30.77 -9.82
C ALA A 573 -18.90 30.27 -8.39
N THR A 574 -19.40 30.96 -7.36
CA THR A 574 -19.22 30.52 -5.97
C THR A 574 -20.21 29.43 -5.60
N PRO A 575 -19.84 28.39 -4.82
CA PRO A 575 -20.77 27.35 -4.38
C PRO A 575 -21.80 27.87 -3.36
N ILE A 576 -21.42 28.90 -2.59
CA ILE A 576 -22.29 29.65 -1.69
C ILE A 576 -22.27 31.12 -2.07
N ALA A 577 -23.44 31.75 -2.12
CA ALA A 577 -23.60 33.17 -2.39
C ALA A 577 -24.28 33.87 -1.21
N PHE A 578 -23.79 35.06 -0.85
CA PHE A 578 -24.52 35.96 0.04
C PHE A 578 -25.69 36.60 -0.68
N VAL A 579 -26.89 36.50 -0.12
CA VAL A 579 -28.08 37.15 -0.66
C VAL A 579 -28.75 37.98 0.43
N ALA A 580 -28.92 39.27 0.17
CA ALA A 580 -29.78 40.15 0.97
C ALA A 580 -31.11 40.33 0.24
N GLN A 581 -32.20 39.78 0.78
CA GLN A 581 -33.53 39.79 0.15
C GLN A 581 -34.54 40.42 1.11
N THR A 582 -35.55 41.13 0.58
CA THR A 582 -36.68 41.60 1.39
C THR A 582 -37.85 40.65 1.22
N GLU A 583 -38.32 40.07 2.33
CA GLU A 583 -39.47 39.17 2.42
C GLU A 583 -40.41 39.72 3.49
N ASP A 584 -41.70 39.87 3.15
CA ASP A 584 -42.72 40.44 4.05
C ASP A 584 -42.35 41.78 4.71
N GLY A 585 -41.60 42.63 3.98
CA GLY A 585 -41.14 43.94 4.45
C GLY A 585 -39.95 43.88 5.41
N GLN A 586 -39.37 42.70 5.63
CA GLN A 586 -38.21 42.46 6.47
C GLN A 586 -37.00 42.03 5.64
N GLN A 587 -35.80 42.47 6.03
CA GLN A 587 -34.58 42.12 5.31
C GLN A 587 -34.00 40.82 5.84
N HIS A 588 -33.82 39.83 4.97
CA HIS A 588 -33.20 38.55 5.24
C HIS A 588 -31.78 38.50 4.68
N PHE A 589 -30.84 37.96 5.47
CA PHE A 589 -29.49 37.63 5.04
C PHE A 589 -29.37 36.12 4.89
N LYS A 590 -28.89 35.69 3.71
CA LYS A 590 -28.85 34.27 3.36
C LYS A 590 -27.47 33.86 2.86
N PHE A 591 -27.09 32.63 3.20
CA PHE A 591 -26.11 31.86 2.45
C PHE A 591 -26.85 30.87 1.56
N LEU A 592 -26.89 31.16 0.27
CA LEU A 592 -27.61 30.37 -0.74
C LEU A 592 -26.64 29.42 -1.43
N ASP A 593 -26.98 28.13 -1.46
CA ASP A 593 -26.31 27.14 -2.31
C ASP A 593 -26.68 27.42 -3.77
N THR A 594 -25.70 27.79 -4.58
CA THR A 594 -25.91 28.31 -5.94
C THR A 594 -26.31 27.22 -6.94
N ASN A 595 -26.00 25.96 -6.65
CA ASN A 595 -26.39 24.83 -7.49
C ASN A 595 -27.85 24.45 -7.27
N THR A 596 -28.29 24.46 -6.02
CA THR A 596 -29.63 24.00 -5.62
C THR A 596 -30.64 25.14 -5.44
N SER A 597 -30.16 26.38 -5.34
CA SER A 597 -30.94 27.55 -4.91
C SER A 597 -31.59 27.38 -3.53
N VAL A 598 -31.03 26.50 -2.68
CA VAL A 598 -31.51 26.27 -1.32
C VAL A 598 -30.71 27.14 -0.35
N ALA A 599 -31.40 27.86 0.53
CA ALA A 599 -30.75 28.60 1.60
C ALA A 599 -30.21 27.63 2.66
N LYS A 600 -28.90 27.66 2.88
CA LYS A 600 -28.24 26.93 3.97
C LYS A 600 -28.32 27.68 5.29
N VAL A 601 -28.32 29.01 5.21
CA VAL A 601 -28.65 29.92 6.30
C VAL A 601 -29.64 30.93 5.76
N ASP A 602 -30.70 31.20 6.51
CA ASP A 602 -31.70 32.24 6.22
C ASP A 602 -32.11 32.88 7.54
N ILE A 603 -31.67 34.12 7.76
CA ILE A 603 -31.88 34.83 9.01
C ILE A 603 -32.49 36.21 8.76
N LEU A 604 -33.34 36.63 9.69
CA LEU A 604 -33.84 37.99 9.73
C LEU A 604 -32.71 38.94 10.16
N ARG A 605 -32.36 39.93 9.35
CA ARG A 605 -31.26 40.87 9.66
C ARG A 605 -31.45 41.58 11.00
N SER A 606 -32.69 41.87 11.40
CA SER A 606 -32.97 42.54 12.66
C SER A 606 -32.95 41.61 13.88
N SER A 607 -32.86 40.28 13.70
CA SER A 607 -32.75 39.34 14.81
C SER A 607 -31.31 39.06 15.24
N VAL A 608 -30.32 39.49 14.43
CA VAL A 608 -28.90 39.24 14.71
C VAL A 608 -28.22 40.51 15.20
N ASP A 609 -27.57 40.38 16.36
CA ASP A 609 -26.70 41.40 16.92
C ASP A 609 -25.27 41.21 16.38
N PHE A 610 -24.94 41.91 15.30
CA PHE A 610 -23.62 41.82 14.67
C PHE A 610 -22.45 42.31 15.54
N GLU A 611 -22.72 42.84 16.73
CA GLU A 611 -21.69 43.06 17.74
C GLU A 611 -21.35 41.81 18.57
N HIS A 612 -22.26 40.83 18.67
CA HIS A 612 -22.07 39.63 19.51
C HIS A 612 -22.36 38.32 18.75
N GLU A 613 -22.70 38.37 17.47
CA GLU A 613 -23.05 37.22 16.65
C GLU A 613 -22.78 37.48 15.17
N ASP A 614 -22.24 36.50 14.44
CA ASP A 614 -22.13 36.57 12.98
C ASP A 614 -22.07 35.17 12.36
N TYR A 615 -22.45 35.06 11.08
CA TYR A 615 -22.33 33.85 10.29
C TYR A 615 -21.23 34.04 9.25
N PHE A 616 -20.43 33.01 9.03
CA PHE A 616 -19.37 33.04 8.03
C PHE A 616 -19.24 31.75 7.25
N VAL A 617 -18.66 31.87 6.05
CA VAL A 617 -18.45 30.75 5.15
C VAL A 617 -16.97 30.65 4.76
N ILE A 618 -16.50 29.41 4.70
CA ILE A 618 -15.20 29.04 4.13
C ILE A 618 -15.51 28.16 2.92
N MET A 619 -15.06 28.56 1.73
CA MET A 619 -15.37 27.84 0.49
C MET A 619 -14.16 27.74 -0.45
N THR A 620 -14.20 26.76 -1.35
CA THR A 620 -13.26 26.58 -2.45
C THR A 620 -13.97 26.37 -3.78
N LEU A 621 -13.37 26.86 -4.86
CA LEU A 621 -13.88 26.74 -6.23
C LEU A 621 -12.73 26.72 -7.25
N LYS A 622 -13.05 26.37 -8.50
CA LYS A 622 -12.23 26.69 -9.67
C LYS A 622 -12.90 27.80 -10.47
N ASP A 623 -12.13 28.82 -10.84
CA ASP A 623 -12.64 29.89 -11.70
C ASP A 623 -12.54 29.52 -13.18
N GLU A 624 -12.98 30.43 -14.05
CA GLU A 624 -12.96 30.25 -15.51
C GLU A 624 -11.55 30.15 -16.13
N ASN A 625 -10.50 30.52 -15.39
CA ASN A 625 -9.10 30.45 -15.81
C ASN A 625 -8.34 29.27 -15.17
N ASP A 626 -9.09 28.31 -14.61
CA ASP A 626 -8.60 27.14 -13.87
C ASP A 626 -7.81 27.48 -12.61
N ASN A 627 -7.98 28.68 -12.05
CA ASN A 627 -7.39 29.00 -10.75
C ASN A 627 -8.14 28.28 -9.64
N ARG A 628 -7.39 27.72 -8.69
CA ARG A 628 -7.96 27.21 -7.44
C ARG A 628 -8.14 28.36 -6.47
N VAL A 629 -9.39 28.68 -6.14
CA VAL A 629 -9.73 29.84 -5.30
C VAL A 629 -10.25 29.36 -3.95
N PHE A 630 -9.76 29.96 -2.86
CA PHE A 630 -10.31 29.83 -1.51
C PHE A 630 -10.88 31.17 -1.06
N ILE A 631 -12.06 31.16 -0.44
CA ILE A 631 -12.79 32.37 -0.07
C ILE A 631 -13.27 32.27 1.38
N PHE A 632 -13.06 33.35 2.13
CA PHE A 632 -13.45 33.50 3.53
C PHE A 632 -14.22 34.81 3.73
N TYR A 633 -15.48 34.75 4.17
CA TYR A 633 -16.20 35.97 4.56
C TYR A 633 -17.40 35.71 5.47
N GLY A 634 -17.74 36.72 6.27
CA GLY A 634 -18.95 36.79 7.09
C GLY A 634 -20.09 37.58 6.46
N PHE A 635 -21.27 37.53 7.06
CA PHE A 635 -22.34 38.49 6.75
C PHE A 635 -21.93 39.92 7.11
N ASP A 636 -21.17 40.10 8.19
CA ASP A 636 -20.45 41.34 8.48
C ASP A 636 -18.95 41.07 8.81
N TRP A 637 -18.23 42.12 9.22
CA TRP A 637 -16.78 42.09 9.40
C TRP A 637 -16.31 41.14 10.53
N LYS A 638 -17.13 40.92 11.57
CA LYS A 638 -16.78 40.00 12.68
C LYS A 638 -16.78 38.56 12.21
N GLY A 639 -17.69 38.17 11.31
CA GLY A 639 -17.71 36.86 10.69
C GLY A 639 -16.46 36.61 9.84
N THR A 640 -16.01 37.58 9.02
CA THR A 640 -14.75 37.43 8.27
C THR A 640 -13.55 37.30 9.21
N TRP A 641 -13.50 38.11 10.28
CA TRP A 641 -12.43 38.04 11.27
C TRP A 641 -12.40 36.69 11.99
N CYS A 642 -13.59 36.21 12.42
CA CYS A 642 -13.77 34.91 13.02
C CYS A 642 -13.35 33.77 12.09
N ALA A 643 -13.66 33.85 10.79
CA ALA A 643 -13.26 32.86 9.80
C ALA A 643 -11.73 32.66 9.77
N GLY A 644 -10.96 33.75 9.83
CA GLY A 644 -9.50 33.69 9.89
C GLY A 644 -8.98 33.07 11.20
N ILE A 645 -9.61 33.40 12.35
CA ILE A 645 -9.23 32.85 13.66
C ILE A 645 -9.55 31.36 13.75
N TYR A 646 -10.80 30.99 13.43
CA TYR A 646 -11.31 29.62 13.55
C TYR A 646 -10.61 28.65 12.60
N PHE A 647 -10.13 29.13 11.44
CA PHE A 647 -9.37 28.30 10.51
C PHE A 647 -8.15 27.63 11.15
N LYS A 648 -7.51 28.24 12.16
CA LYS A 648 -6.39 27.59 12.89
C LYS A 648 -6.82 26.31 13.62
N THR A 649 -8.00 26.33 14.23
CA THR A 649 -8.58 25.14 14.87
C THR A 649 -9.01 24.14 13.81
N MET A 650 -9.68 24.60 12.76
CA MET A 650 -10.08 23.77 11.62
C MET A 650 -8.89 23.04 10.98
N TYR A 651 -7.72 23.68 10.93
CA TYR A 651 -6.52 23.14 10.31
C TYR A 651 -5.95 21.91 11.04
N GLN A 652 -6.16 21.80 12.37
CA GLN A 652 -5.70 20.64 13.15
C GLN A 652 -6.38 19.34 12.73
N SER A 653 -7.57 19.43 12.14
CA SER A 653 -8.32 18.30 11.58
C SER A 653 -8.71 18.56 10.12
N ILE A 654 -7.84 19.22 9.34
CA ILE A 654 -8.18 19.71 7.99
C ILE A 654 -8.64 18.59 7.04
N SER A 655 -8.13 17.36 7.25
CA SER A 655 -8.49 16.17 6.48
C SER A 655 -9.98 15.79 6.57
N SER A 656 -10.70 16.19 7.63
CA SER A 656 -12.14 15.94 7.75
C SER A 656 -13.00 16.88 6.91
N TYR A 657 -12.42 17.97 6.38
CA TYR A 657 -13.15 19.01 5.65
C TYR A 657 -13.20 18.74 4.14
N ILE A 658 -13.81 17.61 3.75
CA ILE A 658 -13.83 17.09 2.37
C ILE A 658 -14.79 17.82 1.42
N ASN A 659 -15.71 18.65 1.91
CA ASN A 659 -16.67 19.38 1.10
C ASN A 659 -16.10 20.69 0.53
N PRO A 660 -16.70 21.25 -0.55
CA PRO A 660 -16.25 22.50 -1.15
C PRO A 660 -16.54 23.74 -0.30
N TYR A 661 -17.43 23.65 0.69
CA TYR A 661 -17.70 24.75 1.61
C TYR A 661 -18.18 24.24 2.98
N TYR A 662 -18.01 25.10 3.99
CA TYR A 662 -18.54 24.94 5.34
C TYR A 662 -19.03 26.30 5.83
N ILE A 663 -20.19 26.32 6.49
CA ILE A 663 -20.79 27.53 7.08
C ILE A 663 -20.76 27.37 8.60
N PHE A 664 -20.48 28.47 9.27
CA PHE A 664 -20.32 28.51 10.71
C PHE A 664 -21.08 29.70 11.29
N HIS A 665 -21.39 29.57 12.57
CA HIS A 665 -22.06 30.55 13.40
C HIS A 665 -21.17 30.85 14.59
N TRP A 666 -20.79 32.11 14.74
CA TRP A 666 -20.06 32.61 15.91
C TRP A 666 -21.03 33.35 16.83
N VAL A 667 -21.00 33.01 18.12
CA VAL A 667 -21.80 33.67 19.17
C VAL A 667 -20.86 34.03 20.33
N ASP A 668 -20.74 35.32 20.64
CA ASP A 668 -19.95 35.83 21.75
C ASP A 668 -20.56 35.43 23.10
N ALA A 669 -20.09 34.32 23.64
CA ALA A 669 -20.61 33.74 24.87
C ALA A 669 -20.18 34.52 26.11
N ASN A 670 -19.09 35.29 26.02
CA ASN A 670 -18.46 35.94 27.16
C ASN A 670 -18.72 37.47 27.21
N GLY A 671 -19.21 38.05 26.11
CA GLY A 671 -19.64 39.44 25.99
C GLY A 671 -18.51 40.44 25.76
N ASP A 672 -17.33 40.01 25.30
CA ASP A 672 -16.18 40.88 25.03
C ASP A 672 -16.13 41.42 23.59
N GLY A 673 -16.98 40.91 22.71
CA GLY A 673 -17.10 41.25 21.30
C GLY A 673 -15.96 40.74 20.41
N ILE A 674 -15.12 39.81 20.91
CA ILE A 674 -13.92 39.29 20.26
C ILE A 674 -14.13 37.81 19.89
N PRO A 675 -13.99 37.43 18.61
CA PRO A 675 -14.19 36.03 18.24
C PRO A 675 -13.18 35.06 18.86
N GLN A 676 -13.68 34.03 19.53
CA GLN A 676 -12.87 32.93 20.09
C GLN A 676 -13.25 31.58 19.46
N THR A 677 -12.30 30.65 19.39
CA THR A 677 -12.50 29.39 18.66
C THR A 677 -13.53 28.45 19.31
N ASN A 678 -13.71 28.55 20.64
CA ASN A 678 -14.71 27.82 21.41
C ASN A 678 -16.14 28.40 21.30
N GLU A 679 -16.32 29.51 20.59
CA GLU A 679 -17.60 30.22 20.38
C GLU A 679 -18.22 29.92 19.01
N VAL A 680 -17.59 29.02 18.23
CA VAL A 680 -17.97 28.74 16.85
C VAL A 680 -18.63 27.38 16.74
N THR A 681 -19.77 27.34 16.06
CA THR A 681 -20.50 26.10 15.73
C THR A 681 -20.70 26.00 14.22
N GLN A 682 -20.50 24.81 13.63
CA GLN A 682 -20.85 24.56 12.23
C GLN A 682 -22.37 24.45 12.07
N VAL A 683 -22.93 25.08 11.02
CA VAL A 683 -24.37 25.10 10.71
C VAL A 683 -24.71 24.36 9.43
#